data_AF-A0A9W7FTV2-F1
#
_entry.id   AF-A0A9W7FTV2-F1
#
_cell.length_a   1.000
_cell.length_b   1.000
_cell.length_c   1.000
_cell.angle_alpha   90.00
_cell.angle_beta   90.00
_cell.angle_gamma   90.00
#
_symmetry.space_group_name_H-M   'P 1'
#
loop_
_entity.id
_entity.type
_entity.pdbx_description
1 polymer ?
#
loop_
_entity_poly.entity_id
_entity_poly.type
_entity_poly.pdbx_seq_one_letter_code
_entity_poly.pdbx_strand_id
1 'polypeptide(L)'
;MSSNSNKLPPPPLTNTSNDASNDDQDHNIPTHIILFYKYTPLSTDVNEMASYRSLQLSLTSSLKLRGRLLLGQSLNEGLNGTFSGSYTALMCYAAAMGIDNTSPQSITSSTIVNYIQTHSKTPTSLNPTLLKSYAPAILTYLSTMNRTPRPIPPFTIPFSEFKWSLNVPNSSNLLSQVFPDLYIKVVKEIIGTGGLLESIKIEETGKGLLTPNEFHDQVSDMDDETILIDCRNDKEVQIGSFTSALNPKTKTYNQFPKWVDSNKSEVLLGKKKILMYCTGGIRCEKASAYVRNNMEEDVEVYHLKGGVHRYLEEYGSGGFFKGKNFVFDGRQGVGEEGGEVVGRCRGCEKKWDVFTAKNVCTVCREQVLICDGCEEKGDEYWCEEHDDLKGIYYTNLGGRGGEELESMEGGLKEYLERIAIGKEFKSRRRTVMKQLDKLATYLNVAPASSCDPNSPPQFCRSCNDVKCDGKCWGYFGLNRKNKLLGVGELAEGPKKKAKMNYNDENSKKKGQVDLKAVKREEEIKFLKKNNLVAPVLTYSHDVSGTKVRIIPPYLNTVTCVVKPKNAGLNIVDYLTEFYVSCKDADDVKNSIANGGIKVNGRNVTAVYEVKFNDVIKREICVHEPLIKADDIEVEKRTLEGVGEVYCVNKPSSVPTHPAGQYLGNSLTCLVEGELGLDVKSLKPCHRLDKATSGLVLMSTEKSVVNKFNGLMTGEGKVAKAYIAMLSGTPEIKEGVTEVEGGWEVDINIELKDAKAGLRGVVEGGKGGKVCKTRFEILERREGGILKVACLPREGRGHQIRVHASWLGLPIEGDVLYGGEGIGGAGGGKEFRKGCLEIMNGMAGEKVEGCLVCKGGVGEESFKEDQLLGEGSEIRLHAWKYKFVIDGKEVELGVGEPVWG
;
A
#
# COMPACT_ATOMS: atom_id res chain seq x y z
N MET A 1 37.06 6.22 -44.14
CA MET A 1 37.54 4.89 -43.68
C MET A 1 38.52 5.10 -42.53
N SER A 2 38.01 5.12 -41.30
CA SER A 2 38.80 5.05 -40.06
C SER A 2 38.15 3.93 -39.23
N SER A 3 38.92 2.87 -38.98
CA SER A 3 38.46 1.63 -38.36
C SER A 3 38.03 1.86 -36.91
N ASN A 4 36.72 1.86 -36.66
CA ASN A 4 36.11 1.81 -35.33
C ASN A 4 36.44 0.48 -34.63
N SER A 5 37.36 0.52 -33.66
CA SER A 5 37.75 -0.61 -32.82
C SER A 5 36.96 -0.72 -31.50
N ASN A 6 35.73 -0.17 -31.43
CA ASN A 6 34.89 -0.24 -30.23
C ASN A 6 33.67 -1.17 -30.41
N LYS A 7 33.93 -2.46 -30.66
CA LYS A 7 32.89 -3.52 -30.72
C LYS A 7 32.91 -4.48 -29.52
N LEU A 8 33.57 -4.15 -28.43
CA LEU A 8 33.92 -5.13 -27.40
C LEU A 8 33.48 -4.72 -25.99
N PRO A 9 33.06 -5.67 -25.13
CA PRO A 9 33.12 -5.46 -23.68
C PRO A 9 34.57 -5.11 -23.31
N PRO A 10 34.81 -4.25 -22.31
CA PRO A 10 36.17 -3.90 -21.92
C PRO A 10 36.94 -5.18 -21.54
N PRO A 11 38.19 -5.36 -22.00
CA PRO A 11 38.99 -6.52 -21.65
C PRO A 11 39.24 -6.54 -20.13
N PRO A 12 39.43 -7.72 -19.52
CA PRO A 12 39.98 -7.78 -18.18
C PRO A 12 41.38 -7.16 -18.21
N LEU A 13 41.62 -6.17 -17.35
CA LEU A 13 42.98 -5.71 -17.06
C LEU A 13 43.75 -6.91 -16.51
N THR A 14 44.87 -7.25 -17.14
CA THR A 14 45.74 -8.35 -16.75
C THR A 14 46.40 -8.03 -15.41
N ASN A 15 45.82 -8.49 -14.30
CA ASN A 15 46.57 -8.58 -13.05
C ASN A 15 47.35 -9.89 -13.05
N THR A 16 48.63 -9.78 -13.39
CA THR A 16 49.66 -10.77 -13.09
C THR A 16 49.93 -10.75 -11.59
N SER A 17 49.16 -11.49 -10.79
CA SER A 17 49.59 -11.93 -9.46
C SER A 17 48.79 -13.15 -9.02
N ASN A 18 49.47 -14.29 -8.98
CA ASN A 18 49.07 -15.45 -8.19
C ASN A 18 49.01 -15.00 -6.73
N ASP A 19 47.82 -14.79 -6.17
CA ASP A 19 47.61 -14.92 -4.73
C ASP A 19 46.13 -15.14 -4.42
N ALA A 20 45.78 -16.42 -4.27
CA ALA A 20 44.50 -16.87 -3.76
C ALA A 20 44.54 -16.84 -2.23
N SER A 21 44.47 -15.65 -1.60
CA SER A 21 44.33 -15.60 -0.12
C SER A 21 43.85 -14.29 0.53
N ASN A 22 43.59 -13.18 -0.18
CA ASN A 22 43.07 -11.95 0.45
C ASN A 22 42.08 -11.20 -0.46
N ASP A 23 40.80 -11.57 -0.44
CA ASP A 23 39.79 -11.08 -1.39
C ASP A 23 38.82 -10.01 -0.83
N ASP A 24 39.07 -9.47 0.37
CA ASP A 24 38.08 -8.62 1.08
C ASP A 24 38.47 -7.14 1.31
N GLN A 25 39.58 -6.62 0.75
CA GLN A 25 39.97 -5.21 0.99
C GLN A 25 40.57 -4.41 -0.18
N ASP A 26 40.51 -4.89 -1.43
CA ASP A 26 41.10 -4.11 -2.53
C ASP A 26 40.07 -3.20 -3.23
N HIS A 27 40.04 -1.92 -2.82
CA HIS A 27 39.07 -0.91 -3.29
C HIS A 27 39.26 -0.49 -4.77
N ASN A 28 40.21 -1.06 -5.50
CA ASN A 28 40.59 -0.66 -6.86
C ASN A 28 40.25 -1.67 -7.97
N ILE A 29 39.54 -2.77 -7.67
CA ILE A 29 39.24 -3.79 -8.68
C ILE A 29 38.02 -3.37 -9.54
N PRO A 30 38.14 -3.36 -10.89
CA PRO A 30 37.01 -3.13 -11.77
C PRO A 30 35.89 -4.15 -11.54
N THR A 31 34.66 -3.66 -11.32
CA THR A 31 33.50 -4.53 -11.09
C THR A 31 32.62 -4.59 -12.33
N HIS A 32 32.31 -5.79 -12.79
CA HIS A 32 31.44 -6.00 -13.94
C HIS A 32 29.98 -5.98 -13.50
N ILE A 33 29.09 -5.54 -14.39
CA ILE A 33 27.64 -5.51 -14.17
C ILE A 33 26.91 -6.11 -15.36
N ILE A 34 25.92 -6.97 -15.09
CA ILE A 34 24.95 -7.43 -16.07
C ILE A 34 23.56 -6.86 -15.76
N LEU A 35 22.85 -6.42 -16.80
CA LEU A 35 21.44 -6.02 -16.77
C LEU A 35 20.66 -6.91 -17.74
N PHE A 36 19.54 -7.46 -17.30
CA PHE A 36 18.72 -8.34 -18.13
C PHE A 36 17.28 -8.34 -17.67
N TYR A 37 16.38 -8.66 -18.58
CA TYR A 37 14.99 -9.00 -18.26
C TYR A 37 14.51 -10.03 -19.27
N LYS A 38 13.46 -10.75 -18.91
CA LYS A 38 12.73 -11.61 -19.84
C LYS A 38 11.28 -11.67 -19.39
N TYR A 39 10.36 -11.32 -20.28
CA TYR A 39 8.97 -11.70 -20.12
C TYR A 39 8.87 -13.18 -20.53
N THR A 40 8.56 -14.04 -19.57
CA THR A 40 8.40 -15.48 -19.74
C THR A 40 7.48 -15.98 -18.63
N PRO A 41 6.47 -16.82 -18.90
CA PRO A 41 5.59 -17.32 -17.85
C PRO A 41 6.40 -18.10 -16.83
N LEU A 42 6.30 -17.73 -15.54
CA LEU A 42 6.94 -18.46 -14.44
C LEU A 42 5.90 -19.34 -13.73
N SER A 43 5.31 -18.85 -12.64
CA SER A 43 4.20 -19.52 -11.96
C SER A 43 3.33 -18.51 -11.22
N THR A 44 2.04 -18.85 -11.10
CA THR A 44 1.10 -18.14 -10.21
C THR A 44 1.10 -18.71 -8.79
N ASP A 45 1.64 -19.91 -8.58
CA ASP A 45 1.69 -20.56 -7.26
C ASP A 45 2.75 -19.92 -6.36
N VAL A 46 2.34 -19.56 -5.14
CA VAL A 46 3.20 -18.86 -4.16
C VAL A 46 4.39 -19.73 -3.73
N ASN A 47 4.19 -21.04 -3.58
CA ASN A 47 5.22 -21.96 -3.08
C ASN A 47 6.25 -22.28 -4.16
N GLU A 48 5.81 -22.42 -5.41
CA GLU A 48 6.70 -22.59 -6.57
C GLU A 48 7.59 -21.35 -6.74
N MET A 49 7.00 -20.16 -6.68
CA MET A 49 7.77 -18.91 -6.76
C MET A 49 8.72 -18.72 -5.57
N ALA A 50 8.31 -19.14 -4.36
CA ALA A 50 9.20 -19.14 -3.19
C ALA A 50 10.38 -20.10 -3.37
N SER A 51 10.14 -21.28 -3.93
CA SER A 51 11.18 -22.25 -4.26
C SER A 51 12.14 -21.71 -5.32
N TYR A 52 11.60 -21.07 -6.38
CA TYR A 52 12.41 -20.46 -7.43
C TYR A 52 13.30 -19.34 -6.89
N ARG A 53 12.73 -18.48 -6.04
CA ARG A 53 13.47 -17.43 -5.35
C ARG A 53 14.63 -18.00 -4.54
N SER A 54 14.40 -19.08 -3.79
CA SER A 54 15.44 -19.72 -2.99
C SER A 54 16.55 -20.34 -3.85
N LEU A 55 16.20 -20.91 -5.01
CA LEU A 55 17.18 -21.42 -5.97
C LEU A 55 18.04 -20.30 -6.56
N GLN A 56 17.42 -19.21 -7.00
CA GLN A 56 18.13 -18.03 -7.49
C GLN A 56 19.05 -17.46 -6.41
N LEU A 57 18.55 -17.34 -5.17
CA LEU A 57 19.34 -16.84 -4.03
C LEU A 57 20.56 -17.72 -3.78
N SER A 58 20.39 -19.04 -3.75
CA SER A 58 21.49 -20.00 -3.58
C SER A 58 22.54 -19.84 -4.67
N LEU A 59 22.14 -19.84 -5.95
CA LEU A 59 23.04 -19.68 -7.09
C LEU A 59 23.83 -18.36 -7.01
N THR A 60 23.13 -17.24 -6.84
CA THR A 60 23.78 -15.92 -6.80
C THR A 60 24.72 -15.76 -5.60
N SER A 61 24.37 -16.34 -4.44
CA SER A 61 25.23 -16.33 -3.25
C SER A 61 26.49 -17.19 -3.46
N SER A 62 26.36 -18.39 -4.05
CA SER A 62 27.51 -19.23 -4.37
C SER A 62 28.46 -18.58 -5.38
N LEU A 63 27.93 -17.75 -6.28
CA LEU A 63 28.70 -16.96 -7.23
C LEU A 63 29.21 -15.63 -6.63
N LYS A 64 28.95 -15.35 -5.35
CA LYS A 64 29.31 -14.10 -4.65
C LYS A 64 28.80 -12.83 -5.37
N LEU A 65 27.61 -12.91 -5.98
CA LEU A 65 27.01 -11.78 -6.69
C LEU A 65 26.25 -10.85 -5.74
N ARG A 66 26.22 -9.57 -6.09
CA ARG A 66 25.38 -8.54 -5.46
C ARG A 66 24.46 -7.91 -6.49
N GLY A 67 23.40 -7.23 -6.05
CA GLY A 67 22.43 -6.59 -6.93
C GLY A 67 21.01 -7.05 -6.68
N ARG A 68 20.17 -7.05 -7.70
CA ARG A 68 18.72 -7.27 -7.58
C ARG A 68 18.19 -8.25 -8.61
N LEU A 69 17.26 -9.10 -8.19
CA LEU A 69 16.41 -9.88 -9.09
C LEU A 69 14.94 -9.81 -8.64
N LEU A 70 14.07 -9.42 -9.58
CA LEU A 70 12.62 -9.42 -9.42
C LEU A 70 12.04 -10.60 -10.20
N LEU A 71 11.18 -11.37 -9.53
CA LEU A 71 10.50 -12.55 -10.09
C LEU A 71 8.99 -12.29 -10.11
N GLY A 72 8.40 -12.22 -11.29
CA GLY A 72 6.98 -11.98 -11.48
C GLY A 72 6.15 -13.22 -11.18
N GLN A 73 5.25 -13.13 -10.19
CA GLN A 73 4.28 -14.18 -9.87
C GLN A 73 3.04 -14.03 -10.77
N SER A 74 3.21 -14.29 -12.06
CA SER A 74 2.15 -14.20 -13.07
C SER A 74 2.57 -14.94 -14.33
N LEU A 75 1.58 -15.32 -15.15
CA LEU A 75 1.82 -15.87 -16.49
C LEU A 75 2.16 -14.77 -17.52
N ASN A 76 1.87 -13.50 -17.22
CA ASN A 76 2.11 -12.34 -18.10
C ASN A 76 3.33 -11.50 -17.69
N GLU A 77 4.21 -12.08 -16.88
CA GLU A 77 5.39 -11.41 -16.34
C GLU A 77 6.64 -12.21 -16.69
N GLY A 78 7.66 -12.19 -15.83
CA GLY A 78 8.86 -12.99 -15.98
C GLY A 78 9.88 -12.59 -14.94
N LEU A 79 11.05 -12.11 -15.36
CA LEU A 79 12.09 -11.68 -14.44
C LEU A 79 12.85 -10.45 -14.91
N ASN A 80 13.37 -9.69 -13.96
CA ASN A 80 14.15 -8.48 -14.19
C ASN A 80 15.32 -8.43 -13.21
N GLY A 81 16.54 -8.47 -13.71
CA GLY A 81 17.75 -8.63 -12.93
C GLY A 81 18.85 -7.62 -13.26
N THR A 82 19.60 -7.24 -12.23
CA THR A 82 20.84 -6.50 -12.38
C THR A 82 21.81 -6.99 -11.33
N PHE A 83 22.97 -7.50 -11.74
CA PHE A 83 23.97 -8.04 -10.82
C PHE A 83 25.34 -7.44 -11.07
N SER A 84 26.11 -7.28 -10.00
CA SER A 84 27.53 -6.97 -10.03
C SER A 84 28.36 -8.10 -9.43
N GLY A 85 29.55 -8.30 -9.98
CA GLY A 85 30.52 -9.28 -9.49
C GLY A 85 31.75 -9.34 -10.37
N SER A 86 32.57 -10.39 -10.19
CA SER A 86 33.66 -10.69 -11.10
C SER A 86 33.11 -11.08 -12.48
N TYR A 87 33.89 -10.83 -13.54
CA TYR A 87 33.50 -11.20 -14.90
C TYR A 87 33.18 -12.71 -14.99
N THR A 88 34.03 -13.55 -14.41
CA THR A 88 33.84 -15.01 -14.35
C THR A 88 32.53 -15.40 -13.67
N ALA A 89 32.21 -14.82 -12.51
CA ALA A 89 30.99 -15.16 -11.78
C ALA A 89 29.72 -14.76 -12.55
N LEU A 90 29.74 -13.61 -13.23
CA LEU A 90 28.62 -13.17 -14.06
C LEU A 90 28.45 -14.03 -15.31
N MET A 91 29.55 -14.47 -15.92
CA MET A 91 29.53 -15.44 -17.03
C MET A 91 28.94 -16.78 -16.57
N CYS A 92 29.30 -17.25 -15.37
CA CYS A 92 28.71 -18.44 -14.75
C CYS A 92 27.20 -18.28 -14.51
N TYR A 93 26.75 -17.11 -14.03
CA TYR A 93 25.32 -16.85 -13.86
C TYR A 93 24.58 -16.82 -15.19
N ALA A 94 25.10 -16.10 -16.19
CA ALA A 94 24.51 -16.05 -17.53
C ALA A 94 24.45 -17.44 -18.17
N ALA A 95 25.47 -18.29 -17.97
CA ALA A 95 25.43 -19.68 -18.40
C ALA A 95 24.35 -20.50 -17.69
N ALA A 96 24.20 -20.37 -16.36
CA ALA A 96 23.15 -21.05 -15.61
C ALA A 96 21.74 -20.68 -16.11
N MET A 97 21.56 -19.46 -16.59
CA MET A 97 20.30 -18.98 -17.15
C MET A 97 20.13 -19.31 -18.65
N GLY A 98 21.22 -19.55 -19.38
CA GLY A 98 21.23 -19.75 -20.84
C GLY A 98 21.29 -21.20 -21.30
N ILE A 99 21.83 -22.11 -20.47
CA ILE A 99 21.90 -23.54 -20.78
C ILE A 99 20.49 -24.12 -20.80
N ASP A 100 20.15 -24.75 -21.93
CA ASP A 100 18.94 -25.56 -22.03
C ASP A 100 19.03 -26.75 -21.07
N ASN A 101 18.09 -26.82 -20.14
CA ASN A 101 18.05 -27.81 -19.07
C ASN A 101 16.95 -28.85 -19.25
N THR A 102 16.33 -28.94 -20.44
CA THR A 102 15.31 -29.95 -20.76
C THR A 102 15.82 -31.38 -20.60
N SER A 103 17.13 -31.62 -20.76
CA SER A 103 17.81 -32.90 -20.55
C SER A 103 18.98 -32.76 -19.54
N PRO A 104 18.71 -32.69 -18.23
CA PRO A 104 19.75 -32.37 -17.24
C PRO A 104 20.81 -33.45 -17.06
N GLN A 105 20.53 -34.72 -17.41
CA GLN A 105 21.46 -35.83 -17.21
C GLN A 105 22.73 -35.74 -18.07
N SER A 106 22.69 -34.97 -19.17
CA SER A 106 23.85 -34.75 -20.07
C SER A 106 24.70 -33.54 -19.69
N ILE A 107 24.30 -32.74 -18.69
CA ILE A 107 25.02 -31.52 -18.31
C ILE A 107 26.09 -31.87 -17.27
N THR A 108 27.34 -31.70 -17.66
CA THR A 108 28.51 -31.92 -16.79
C THR A 108 29.26 -30.61 -16.52
N SER A 109 30.17 -30.61 -15.54
CA SER A 109 31.06 -29.46 -15.31
C SER A 109 31.84 -29.09 -16.57
N SER A 110 32.30 -30.07 -17.35
CA SER A 110 33.01 -29.84 -18.62
C SER A 110 32.09 -29.20 -19.66
N THR A 111 30.82 -29.63 -19.76
CA THR A 111 29.82 -29.03 -20.65
C THR A 111 29.60 -27.55 -20.31
N ILE A 112 29.48 -27.22 -19.01
CA ILE A 112 29.30 -25.84 -18.53
C ILE A 112 30.52 -24.98 -18.85
N VAL A 113 31.73 -25.49 -18.58
CA VAL A 113 32.99 -24.78 -18.86
C VAL A 113 33.11 -24.49 -20.35
N ASN A 114 32.86 -25.49 -21.21
CA ASN A 114 32.90 -25.33 -22.66
C ASN A 114 31.85 -24.32 -23.13
N TYR A 115 30.62 -24.38 -22.59
CA TYR A 115 29.56 -23.43 -22.92
C TYR A 115 29.95 -21.98 -22.56
N ILE A 116 30.56 -21.77 -21.38
CA ILE A 116 31.04 -20.45 -20.98
C ILE A 116 32.18 -19.98 -21.90
N GLN A 117 33.13 -20.86 -22.22
CA GLN A 117 34.28 -20.52 -23.07
C GLN A 117 33.87 -20.14 -24.49
N THR A 118 32.90 -20.85 -25.09
CA THR A 118 32.41 -20.52 -26.45
C THR A 118 31.66 -19.20 -26.52
N HIS A 119 31.07 -18.76 -25.40
CA HIS A 119 30.33 -17.50 -25.32
C HIS A 119 31.16 -16.34 -24.74
N SER A 120 32.37 -16.62 -24.25
CA SER A 120 33.32 -15.60 -23.80
C SER A 120 33.94 -14.92 -25.02
N LYS A 121 33.76 -13.61 -25.15
CA LYS A 121 34.32 -12.82 -26.28
C LYS A 121 35.77 -12.37 -26.05
N THR A 122 36.38 -12.72 -24.92
CA THR A 122 37.75 -12.31 -24.57
C THR A 122 38.81 -13.22 -25.20
N PRO A 123 39.90 -12.67 -25.77
CA PRO A 123 41.02 -13.46 -26.33
C PRO A 123 41.74 -14.32 -25.28
N THR A 124 41.72 -13.90 -24.01
CA THR A 124 42.19 -14.69 -22.87
C THR A 124 41.10 -15.65 -22.42
N SER A 125 41.40 -16.95 -22.46
CA SER A 125 40.52 -17.98 -21.90
C SER A 125 40.32 -17.70 -20.41
N LEU A 126 39.05 -17.62 -19.99
CA LEU A 126 38.68 -17.58 -18.59
C LEU A 126 39.37 -18.72 -17.84
N ASN A 127 39.90 -18.44 -16.65
CA ASN A 127 40.64 -19.42 -15.84
C ASN A 127 39.81 -20.70 -15.65
N PRO A 128 40.21 -21.85 -16.27
CA PRO A 128 39.41 -23.07 -16.23
C PRO A 128 39.25 -23.64 -14.82
N THR A 129 40.24 -23.42 -13.94
CA THR A 129 40.19 -23.87 -12.54
C THR A 129 39.11 -23.10 -11.78
N LEU A 130 39.02 -21.79 -11.98
CA LEU A 130 37.97 -20.97 -11.37
C LEU A 130 36.58 -21.27 -11.94
N LEU A 131 36.46 -21.54 -13.24
CA LEU A 131 35.18 -21.99 -13.83
C LEU A 131 34.74 -23.34 -13.25
N LYS A 132 35.68 -24.28 -13.06
CA LYS A 132 35.41 -25.57 -12.43
C LYS A 132 34.97 -25.43 -10.98
N SER A 133 35.43 -24.42 -10.24
CA SER A 133 34.99 -24.20 -8.85
C SER A 133 33.55 -23.70 -8.74
N TYR A 134 33.05 -22.98 -9.75
CA TYR A 134 31.64 -22.54 -9.81
C TYR A 134 30.68 -23.55 -10.45
N ALA A 135 31.18 -24.48 -11.26
CA ALA A 135 30.36 -25.48 -11.95
C ALA A 135 29.41 -26.28 -11.03
N PRO A 136 29.80 -26.70 -9.80
CA PRO A 136 28.88 -27.38 -8.88
C PRO A 136 27.62 -26.57 -8.56
N ALA A 137 27.74 -25.25 -8.34
CA ALA A 137 26.59 -24.39 -8.03
C ALA A 137 25.58 -24.35 -9.20
N ILE A 138 26.10 -24.28 -10.43
CA ILE A 138 25.30 -24.31 -11.65
C ILE A 138 24.61 -25.67 -11.81
N LEU A 139 25.34 -26.77 -11.60
CA LEU A 139 24.77 -28.13 -11.66
C LEU A 139 23.67 -28.33 -10.61
N THR A 140 23.88 -27.88 -9.37
CA THR A 140 22.85 -27.92 -8.33
C THR A 140 21.62 -27.13 -8.74
N TYR A 141 21.79 -25.91 -9.27
CA TYR A 141 20.69 -25.10 -9.78
C TYR A 141 19.90 -25.81 -10.90
N LEU A 142 20.59 -26.28 -11.94
CA LEU A 142 19.98 -26.95 -13.10
C LEU A 142 19.29 -28.27 -12.74
N SER A 143 19.91 -29.07 -11.87
CA SER A 143 19.34 -30.35 -11.42
C SER A 143 18.14 -30.16 -10.48
N THR A 144 18.15 -29.14 -9.63
CA THR A 144 17.03 -28.87 -8.71
C THR A 144 15.84 -28.27 -9.44
N MET A 145 16.05 -27.40 -10.43
CA MET A 145 15.00 -26.88 -11.32
C MET A 145 14.17 -28.00 -11.95
N ASN A 146 14.78 -29.16 -12.22
CA ASN A 146 14.14 -30.31 -12.86
C ASN A 146 13.54 -31.34 -11.90
N ARG A 147 13.82 -31.25 -10.59
CA ARG A 147 13.34 -32.19 -9.56
C ARG A 147 12.22 -31.64 -8.69
N THR A 148 11.75 -30.42 -8.95
CA THR A 148 10.61 -29.84 -8.21
C THR A 148 9.32 -30.59 -8.55
N PRO A 149 8.47 -30.94 -7.56
CA PRO A 149 7.25 -31.72 -7.76
C PRO A 149 6.19 -31.04 -8.67
N ARG A 150 6.36 -29.75 -8.96
CA ARG A 150 5.66 -29.01 -10.01
C ARG A 150 6.70 -28.13 -10.73
N PRO A 151 7.11 -28.46 -11.96
CA PRO A 151 8.21 -27.77 -12.64
C PRO A 151 7.81 -26.36 -13.05
N ILE A 152 8.65 -25.39 -12.73
CA ILE A 152 8.64 -24.08 -13.39
C ILE A 152 8.90 -24.36 -14.87
N PRO A 153 8.11 -23.81 -15.81
CA PRO A 153 8.34 -24.01 -17.24
C PRO A 153 9.82 -23.72 -17.57
N PRO A 154 10.55 -24.66 -18.18
CA PRO A 154 11.94 -24.43 -18.53
C PRO A 154 12.01 -23.23 -19.47
N PHE A 155 12.90 -22.30 -19.19
CA PHE A 155 13.17 -21.16 -20.06
C PHE A 155 14.66 -20.86 -20.03
N THR A 156 15.14 -20.32 -21.14
CA THR A 156 16.54 -19.90 -21.30
C THR A 156 16.62 -18.40 -21.56
N ILE A 157 17.65 -17.75 -21.04
CA ILE A 157 18.01 -16.37 -21.38
C ILE A 157 19.30 -16.45 -22.16
N PRO A 158 19.28 -16.21 -23.49
CA PRO A 158 20.50 -16.29 -24.27
C PRO A 158 21.49 -15.19 -23.85
N PHE A 159 22.78 -15.46 -24.03
CA PHE A 159 23.85 -14.51 -23.66
C PHE A 159 23.67 -13.11 -24.27
N SER A 160 23.06 -13.02 -25.45
CA SER A 160 22.76 -11.75 -26.15
C SER A 160 21.74 -10.86 -25.42
N GLU A 161 20.94 -11.40 -24.51
CA GLU A 161 19.96 -10.62 -23.73
C GLU A 161 20.59 -9.95 -22.50
N PHE A 162 21.76 -10.44 -22.06
CA PHE A 162 22.54 -9.80 -21.01
C PHE A 162 23.27 -8.58 -21.58
N LYS A 163 22.99 -7.43 -20.97
CA LYS A 163 23.63 -6.14 -21.27
C LYS A 163 24.77 -5.96 -20.28
N TRP A 164 25.98 -5.78 -20.78
CA TRP A 164 27.19 -5.77 -19.98
C TRP A 164 27.69 -4.33 -19.80
N SER A 165 28.19 -4.02 -18.61
CA SER A 165 28.88 -2.76 -18.35
C SER A 165 29.98 -2.96 -17.31
N LEU A 166 30.93 -2.04 -17.28
CA LEU A 166 32.04 -2.04 -16.34
C LEU A 166 31.93 -0.83 -15.42
N ASN A 167 32.24 -1.04 -14.16
CA ASN A 167 32.55 0.02 -13.21
C ASN A 167 34.06 0.02 -13.00
N VAL A 168 34.73 1.08 -13.48
CA VAL A 168 36.15 1.31 -13.20
C VAL A 168 36.21 2.37 -12.09
N PRO A 169 36.67 2.02 -10.88
CA PRO A 169 36.86 3.00 -9.82
C PRO A 169 37.92 4.01 -10.30
N ASN A 170 37.57 5.30 -10.35
CA ASN A 170 38.49 6.40 -10.59
C ASN A 170 38.40 7.40 -9.43
N SER A 171 39.32 8.36 -9.37
CA SER A 171 39.41 9.34 -8.28
C SER A 171 38.12 10.15 -8.05
N SER A 172 37.27 10.28 -9.07
CA SER A 172 35.96 10.93 -9.03
C SER A 172 34.79 9.99 -8.68
N ASN A 173 34.95 8.67 -8.82
CA ASN A 173 33.92 7.67 -8.58
C ASN A 173 34.44 6.55 -7.67
N LEU A 174 34.60 6.88 -6.38
CA LEU A 174 35.18 6.06 -5.31
C LEU A 174 34.29 4.87 -4.86
N LEU A 175 33.35 4.39 -5.67
CA LEU A 175 32.54 3.20 -5.33
C LEU A 175 33.13 1.97 -6.02
N SER A 176 33.96 1.23 -5.29
CA SER A 176 34.39 -0.12 -5.71
C SER A 176 33.19 -1.05 -5.87
N GLN A 177 32.13 -0.82 -5.07
CA GLN A 177 30.93 -1.64 -5.01
C GLN A 177 29.68 -0.85 -5.41
N VAL A 178 29.06 -1.23 -6.53
CA VAL A 178 27.90 -0.56 -7.11
C VAL A 178 26.55 -1.08 -6.62
N PHE A 179 26.50 -2.12 -5.78
CA PHE A 179 25.29 -2.58 -5.08
C PHE A 179 25.66 -2.99 -3.65
N PRO A 180 24.91 -2.59 -2.61
CA PRO A 180 25.31 -2.85 -1.23
C PRO A 180 25.16 -4.33 -0.87
N ASP A 181 24.07 -4.93 -1.33
CA ASP A 181 23.65 -6.28 -0.98
C ASP A 181 23.04 -7.01 -2.18
N LEU A 182 22.75 -8.29 -1.99
CA LEU A 182 21.94 -9.10 -2.89
C LEU A 182 20.47 -9.07 -2.46
N TYR A 183 19.57 -8.70 -3.38
CA TYR A 183 18.14 -8.57 -3.13
C TYR A 183 17.31 -9.31 -4.17
N ILE A 184 16.74 -10.47 -3.79
CA ILE A 184 15.83 -11.23 -4.66
C ILE A 184 14.42 -11.18 -4.09
N LYS A 185 13.44 -10.84 -4.93
CA LYS A 185 12.05 -10.65 -4.49
C LYS A 185 11.04 -11.15 -5.53
N VAL A 186 10.01 -11.83 -5.02
CA VAL A 186 8.79 -12.12 -5.79
C VAL A 186 7.89 -10.88 -5.80
N VAL A 187 7.44 -10.48 -6.97
CA VAL A 187 6.66 -9.28 -7.24
C VAL A 187 5.45 -9.61 -8.12
N LYS A 188 4.44 -8.74 -8.09
CA LYS A 188 3.31 -8.84 -9.02
C LYS A 188 3.70 -8.45 -10.44
N GLU A 189 4.56 -7.44 -10.57
CA GLU A 189 5.03 -6.91 -11.85
C GLU A 189 6.54 -6.73 -11.76
N ILE A 190 7.30 -7.19 -12.77
CA ILE A 190 8.77 -7.03 -12.80
C ILE A 190 9.20 -5.59 -13.08
N ILE A 191 8.24 -4.76 -13.49
CA ILE A 191 8.31 -3.31 -13.54
C ILE A 191 6.98 -2.75 -13.02
N GLY A 192 7.01 -1.94 -11.96
CA GLY A 192 5.78 -1.54 -11.28
C GLY A 192 4.96 -0.54 -12.10
N THR A 193 3.80 -0.98 -12.63
CA THR A 193 2.83 -0.10 -13.31
C THR A 193 1.63 0.23 -12.42
N GLY A 194 1.55 -0.40 -11.24
CA GLY A 194 0.42 -0.22 -10.33
C GLY A 194 -0.83 -0.95 -10.81
N GLY A 195 -0.67 -2.02 -11.59
CA GLY A 195 -1.75 -2.79 -12.19
C GLY A 195 -2.35 -2.18 -13.47
N LEU A 196 -1.88 -0.99 -13.91
CA LEU A 196 -2.44 -0.31 -15.07
C LEU A 196 -2.13 -1.04 -16.39
N LEU A 197 -1.02 -1.78 -16.46
CA LEU A 197 -0.64 -2.59 -17.62
C LEU A 197 -0.82 -4.09 -17.39
N GLU A 198 -1.64 -4.50 -16.42
CA GLU A 198 -1.83 -5.92 -16.08
C GLU A 198 -2.62 -6.69 -17.16
N SER A 199 -3.43 -5.97 -17.96
CA SER A 199 -4.16 -6.53 -19.10
C SER A 199 -3.28 -6.88 -20.30
N ILE A 200 -2.07 -6.30 -20.40
CA ILE A 200 -1.14 -6.56 -21.49
C ILE A 200 -0.59 -7.97 -21.33
N LYS A 201 -0.90 -8.82 -22.30
CA LYS A 201 -0.43 -10.21 -22.32
C LYS A 201 1.00 -10.29 -22.82
N ILE A 202 1.66 -11.39 -22.50
CA ILE A 202 3.06 -11.60 -22.87
C ILE A 202 3.25 -11.64 -24.40
N GLU A 203 2.27 -12.11 -25.17
CA GLU A 203 2.36 -12.19 -26.64
C GLU A 203 2.26 -10.82 -27.31
N GLU A 204 1.85 -9.79 -26.57
CA GLU A 204 1.82 -8.40 -27.03
C GLU A 204 3.14 -7.68 -26.79
N THR A 205 4.00 -8.21 -25.91
CA THR A 205 5.37 -7.72 -25.70
C THR A 205 6.25 -8.06 -26.91
N GLY A 206 7.37 -7.34 -27.07
CA GLY A 206 8.30 -7.52 -28.20
C GLY A 206 7.78 -7.13 -29.58
N LYS A 207 6.55 -6.63 -29.73
CA LYS A 207 6.03 -6.13 -31.01
C LYS A 207 6.54 -4.72 -31.28
N GLY A 208 7.02 -4.47 -32.51
CA GLY A 208 7.56 -3.17 -32.92
C GLY A 208 8.98 -2.90 -32.40
N LEU A 209 9.77 -3.95 -32.17
CA LEU A 209 11.18 -3.81 -31.78
C LEU A 209 12.03 -3.31 -32.96
N LEU A 210 12.76 -2.21 -32.76
CA LEU A 210 13.78 -1.72 -33.67
C LEU A 210 15.17 -1.95 -33.06
N THR A 211 16.09 -2.49 -33.85
CA THR A 211 17.52 -2.52 -33.47
C THR A 211 18.08 -1.10 -33.31
N PRO A 212 19.22 -0.91 -32.63
CA PRO A 212 19.85 0.42 -32.53
C PRO A 212 20.01 1.15 -33.86
N ASN A 213 20.34 0.45 -34.94
CA ASN A 213 20.52 1.04 -36.28
C ASN A 213 19.19 1.44 -36.89
N GLU A 214 18.20 0.54 -36.91
CA GLU A 214 16.87 0.87 -37.43
C GLU A 214 16.24 2.03 -36.64
N PHE A 215 16.42 2.06 -35.31
CA PHE A 215 15.94 3.15 -34.47
C PHE A 215 16.69 4.46 -34.76
N HIS A 216 18.00 4.42 -35.01
CA HIS A 216 18.77 5.59 -35.41
C HIS A 216 18.25 6.18 -36.71
N ASP A 217 18.00 5.33 -37.71
CA ASP A 217 17.45 5.75 -39.00
C ASP A 217 16.05 6.37 -38.83
N GLN A 218 15.17 5.71 -38.05
CA GLN A 218 13.84 6.27 -37.76
C GLN A 218 13.88 7.61 -37.01
N VAL A 219 14.87 7.83 -36.13
CA VAL A 219 15.05 9.12 -35.44
C VAL A 219 15.64 10.18 -36.37
N SER A 220 16.53 9.79 -37.28
CA SER A 220 17.11 10.67 -38.30
C SER A 220 16.06 11.19 -39.28
N ASP A 221 15.12 10.32 -39.68
CA ASP A 221 14.08 10.61 -40.67
C ASP A 221 12.76 11.11 -40.04
N MET A 222 12.78 11.57 -38.79
CA MET A 222 11.59 12.07 -38.11
C MET A 222 11.01 13.30 -38.82
N ASP A 223 9.71 13.22 -39.11
CA ASP A 223 8.88 14.32 -39.61
C ASP A 223 7.84 14.77 -38.56
N ASP A 224 6.98 15.70 -38.95
CA ASP A 224 5.92 16.24 -38.07
C ASP A 224 4.83 15.20 -37.75
N GLU A 225 4.74 14.08 -38.48
CA GLU A 225 3.80 12.99 -38.22
C GLU A 225 4.40 11.91 -37.30
N THR A 226 5.69 12.02 -36.96
CA THR A 226 6.41 11.11 -36.07
C THR A 226 6.65 11.74 -34.69
N ILE A 227 6.50 10.95 -33.63
CA ILE A 227 6.79 11.40 -32.26
C ILE A 227 7.72 10.43 -31.55
N LEU A 228 8.71 10.97 -30.84
CA LEU A 228 9.65 10.21 -30.02
C LEU A 228 9.33 10.44 -28.53
N ILE A 229 9.07 9.38 -27.78
CA ILE A 229 8.62 9.46 -26.38
C ILE A 229 9.63 8.79 -25.45
N ASP A 230 10.14 9.55 -24.48
CA ASP A 230 10.96 9.02 -23.40
C ASP A 230 10.07 8.36 -22.34
N CYS A 231 10.10 7.02 -22.24
CA CYS A 231 9.30 6.28 -21.26
C CYS A 231 9.94 6.25 -19.86
N ARG A 232 11.00 7.04 -19.64
CA ARG A 232 11.69 7.12 -18.35
C ARG A 232 11.07 8.16 -17.42
N ASN A 233 11.48 8.12 -16.16
CA ASN A 233 11.09 9.16 -15.21
C ASN A 233 11.92 10.43 -15.46
N ASP A 234 11.37 11.58 -15.09
CA ASP A 234 11.91 12.91 -15.36
C ASP A 234 13.39 13.06 -14.98
N LYS A 235 13.79 12.60 -13.80
CA LYS A 235 15.19 12.62 -13.34
C LYS A 235 16.17 11.92 -14.29
N GLU A 236 15.70 10.91 -15.02
CA GLU A 236 16.52 10.13 -15.96
C GLU A 236 16.71 10.92 -17.26
N VAL A 237 15.70 11.70 -17.64
CA VAL A 237 15.72 12.62 -18.79
C VAL A 237 16.64 13.81 -18.49
N GLN A 238 16.61 14.33 -17.26
CA GLN A 238 17.42 15.49 -16.83
C GLN A 238 18.93 15.32 -17.07
N ILE A 239 19.45 14.09 -17.03
CA ILE A 239 20.89 13.84 -17.24
C ILE A 239 21.24 13.33 -18.63
N GLY A 240 20.25 13.01 -19.45
CA GLY A 240 20.46 12.60 -20.83
C GLY A 240 19.18 12.11 -21.49
N SER A 241 18.98 12.45 -22.76
CA SER A 241 17.82 12.09 -23.57
C SER A 241 18.15 12.17 -25.07
N PHE A 242 17.27 11.65 -25.92
CA PHE A 242 17.35 11.96 -27.36
C PHE A 242 16.94 13.43 -27.60
N THR A 243 17.59 14.12 -28.53
CA THR A 243 17.45 15.57 -28.79
C THR A 243 16.03 16.05 -29.11
N SER A 244 15.16 15.17 -29.62
CA SER A 244 13.77 15.48 -29.99
C SER A 244 12.74 14.68 -29.19
N ALA A 245 13.16 14.01 -28.12
CA ALA A 245 12.26 13.18 -27.33
C ALA A 245 11.35 14.04 -26.45
N LEU A 246 10.06 13.75 -26.54
CA LEU A 246 9.06 14.25 -25.62
C LEU A 246 9.26 13.60 -24.25
N ASN A 247 9.32 14.43 -23.22
CA ASN A 247 9.39 14.00 -21.82
C ASN A 247 7.98 14.04 -21.19
N PRO A 248 7.38 12.89 -20.83
CA PRO A 248 6.12 12.82 -20.10
C PRO A 248 6.12 13.45 -18.70
N LYS A 249 7.29 13.85 -18.19
CA LYS A 249 7.53 14.37 -16.83
C LYS A 249 7.02 13.42 -15.73
N THR A 250 7.12 12.12 -15.97
CA THR A 250 6.68 11.11 -14.98
C THR A 250 7.69 11.01 -13.83
N LYS A 251 7.22 10.95 -12.59
CA LYS A 251 8.05 10.67 -11.40
C LYS A 251 8.23 9.17 -11.16
N THR A 252 7.16 8.44 -11.43
CA THR A 252 7.12 6.99 -11.32
C THR A 252 6.47 6.42 -12.57
N TYR A 253 6.98 5.28 -13.03
CA TYR A 253 6.55 4.67 -14.30
C TYR A 253 5.05 4.35 -14.37
N ASN A 254 4.38 4.11 -13.25
CA ASN A 254 2.92 3.95 -13.19
C ASN A 254 2.11 5.20 -13.63
N GLN A 255 2.75 6.35 -13.80
CA GLN A 255 2.11 7.56 -14.32
C GLN A 255 2.08 7.56 -15.85
N PHE A 256 2.95 6.79 -16.52
CA PHE A 256 3.05 6.78 -17.98
C PHE A 256 1.74 6.40 -18.68
N PRO A 257 1.01 5.34 -18.28
CA PRO A 257 -0.27 5.00 -18.93
C PRO A 257 -1.30 6.13 -18.82
N LYS A 258 -1.36 6.80 -17.65
CA LYS A 258 -2.25 7.94 -17.43
C LYS A 258 -1.87 9.14 -18.28
N TRP A 259 -0.57 9.36 -18.47
CA TRP A 259 -0.06 10.39 -19.35
C TRP A 259 -0.49 10.12 -20.79
N VAL A 260 -0.37 8.89 -21.29
CA VAL A 260 -0.87 8.49 -22.61
C VAL A 260 -2.37 8.81 -22.74
N ASP A 261 -3.19 8.36 -21.79
CA ASP A 261 -4.64 8.56 -21.83
C ASP A 261 -5.01 10.05 -21.85
N SER A 262 -4.33 10.87 -21.06
CA SER A 262 -4.61 12.30 -20.93
C SER A 262 -4.15 13.11 -22.13
N ASN A 263 -3.14 12.63 -22.87
CA ASN A 263 -2.51 13.34 -23.98
C ASN A 263 -2.87 12.74 -25.34
N LYS A 264 -3.75 11.73 -25.38
CA LYS A 264 -4.18 11.07 -26.62
C LYS A 264 -4.74 12.06 -27.64
N SER A 265 -5.63 12.94 -27.21
CA SER A 265 -6.34 13.87 -28.10
C SER A 265 -5.57 15.17 -28.40
N GLU A 266 -4.51 15.47 -27.66
CA GLU A 266 -3.78 16.75 -27.75
C GLU A 266 -2.38 16.56 -28.35
N VAL A 267 -1.63 15.57 -27.86
CA VAL A 267 -0.22 15.36 -28.23
C VAL A 267 -0.06 14.23 -29.24
N LEU A 268 -0.83 13.15 -29.08
CA LEU A 268 -0.72 11.96 -29.92
C LEU A 268 -1.67 11.99 -31.13
N LEU A 269 -2.64 12.92 -31.15
CA LEU A 269 -3.59 13.07 -32.24
C LEU A 269 -2.87 13.47 -33.54
N GLY A 270 -3.19 12.79 -34.64
CA GLY A 270 -2.60 13.04 -35.96
C GLY A 270 -1.19 12.50 -36.15
N LYS A 271 -0.60 11.84 -35.15
CA LYS A 271 0.69 11.15 -35.30
C LYS A 271 0.48 9.78 -35.94
N LYS A 272 1.18 9.52 -37.04
CA LYS A 272 1.16 8.21 -37.73
C LYS A 272 2.19 7.24 -37.15
N LYS A 273 3.24 7.76 -36.51
CA LYS A 273 4.33 6.94 -35.98
C LYS A 273 4.75 7.38 -34.58
N ILE A 274 4.86 6.42 -33.67
CA ILE A 274 5.30 6.62 -32.29
C ILE A 274 6.54 5.77 -32.02
N LEU A 275 7.66 6.43 -31.77
CA LEU A 275 8.92 5.83 -31.35
C LEU A 275 9.06 5.96 -29.83
N MET A 276 9.45 4.89 -29.15
CA MET A 276 9.56 4.85 -27.69
C MET A 276 10.90 4.28 -27.24
N TYR A 277 11.43 4.77 -26.13
CA TYR A 277 12.63 4.17 -25.54
C TYR A 277 12.64 4.28 -24.01
N CYS A 278 13.48 3.48 -23.38
CA CYS A 278 13.82 3.60 -21.97
C CYS A 278 15.27 3.12 -21.74
N THR A 279 15.72 3.08 -20.48
CA THR A 279 17.12 2.74 -20.12
C THR A 279 17.61 1.44 -20.75
N GLY A 280 16.82 0.37 -20.64
CA GLY A 280 17.24 -0.99 -20.98
C GLY A 280 16.21 -1.82 -21.73
N GLY A 281 15.07 -1.24 -22.14
CA GLY A 281 14.01 -1.90 -22.92
C GLY A 281 12.75 -2.27 -22.14
N ILE A 282 12.89 -2.74 -20.89
CA ILE A 282 11.79 -3.38 -20.13
C ILE A 282 10.50 -2.56 -20.00
N ARG A 283 10.58 -1.23 -19.86
CA ARG A 283 9.37 -0.38 -19.77
C ARG A 283 8.62 -0.38 -21.11
N CYS A 284 9.35 -0.26 -22.21
CA CYS A 284 8.78 -0.16 -23.55
C CYS A 284 8.04 -1.42 -24.01
N GLU A 285 8.41 -2.59 -23.47
CA GLU A 285 7.74 -3.87 -23.76
C GLU A 285 6.22 -3.77 -23.56
N LYS A 286 5.79 -3.40 -22.36
CA LYS A 286 4.36 -3.23 -22.05
C LYS A 286 3.82 -1.85 -22.46
N ALA A 287 4.64 -0.80 -22.39
CA ALA A 287 4.19 0.55 -22.77
C ALA A 287 3.79 0.64 -24.25
N SER A 288 4.58 0.04 -25.15
CA SER A 288 4.27 0.06 -26.59
C SER A 288 3.01 -0.72 -26.92
N ALA A 289 2.79 -1.87 -26.28
CA ALA A 289 1.54 -2.62 -26.39
C ALA A 289 0.35 -1.80 -25.88
N TYR A 290 0.50 -1.11 -24.75
CA TYR A 290 -0.52 -0.22 -24.21
C TYR A 290 -0.86 0.93 -25.16
N VAL A 291 0.15 1.62 -25.69
CA VAL A 291 -0.05 2.71 -26.65
C VAL A 291 -0.75 2.16 -27.89
N ARG A 292 -0.28 1.07 -28.48
CA ARG A 292 -0.89 0.45 -29.67
C ARG A 292 -2.36 0.10 -29.46
N ASN A 293 -2.71 -0.48 -28.30
CA ASN A 293 -4.09 -0.84 -27.97
C ASN A 293 -5.00 0.38 -27.70
N ASN A 294 -4.41 1.56 -27.50
CA ASN A 294 -5.13 2.80 -27.26
C ASN A 294 -5.07 3.77 -28.44
N MET A 295 -4.37 3.49 -29.53
CA MET A 295 -4.31 4.34 -30.72
C MET A 295 -5.18 3.77 -31.86
N GLU A 296 -5.30 4.52 -32.96
CA GLU A 296 -5.96 4.05 -34.18
C GLU A 296 -5.11 2.93 -34.84
N GLU A 297 -5.75 2.02 -35.59
CA GLU A 297 -5.10 0.80 -36.10
C GLU A 297 -3.95 1.05 -37.08
N ASP A 298 -3.94 2.21 -37.74
CA ASP A 298 -2.92 2.64 -38.70
C ASP A 298 -1.72 3.34 -38.05
N VAL A 299 -1.75 3.60 -36.74
CA VAL A 299 -0.62 4.21 -36.03
C VAL A 299 0.47 3.17 -35.75
N GLU A 300 1.65 3.38 -36.33
CA GLU A 300 2.79 2.51 -36.14
C GLU A 300 3.49 2.81 -34.80
N VAL A 301 3.58 1.81 -33.92
CA VAL A 301 4.22 1.95 -32.59
C VAL A 301 5.45 1.06 -32.51
N TYR A 302 6.61 1.71 -32.39
CA TYR A 302 7.93 1.07 -32.29
C TYR A 302 8.67 1.43 -31.01
N HIS A 303 9.61 0.58 -30.60
CA HIS A 303 10.52 0.89 -29.52
C HIS A 303 11.94 0.36 -29.71
N LEU A 304 12.90 1.02 -29.06
CA LEU A 304 14.32 0.67 -29.11
C LEU A 304 14.62 -0.65 -28.38
N LYS A 305 15.03 -1.67 -29.13
CA LYS A 305 15.45 -2.98 -28.63
C LYS A 305 16.66 -2.84 -27.71
N GLY A 306 16.49 -3.26 -26.47
CA GLY A 306 17.52 -3.17 -25.43
C GLY A 306 17.76 -1.75 -24.88
N GLY A 307 16.95 -0.77 -25.29
CA GLY A 307 16.94 0.59 -24.77
C GLY A 307 18.22 1.39 -25.06
N VAL A 308 18.33 2.54 -24.39
CA VAL A 308 19.47 3.47 -24.51
C VAL A 308 20.81 2.75 -24.30
N HIS A 309 20.85 1.74 -23.43
CA HIS A 309 22.05 0.94 -23.20
C HIS A 309 22.62 0.34 -24.49
N ARG A 310 21.80 -0.35 -25.30
CA ARG A 310 22.27 -0.94 -26.57
C ARG A 310 22.55 0.12 -27.63
N TYR A 311 21.85 1.24 -27.58
CA TYR A 311 22.09 2.35 -28.51
C TYR A 311 23.45 3.03 -28.27
N LEU A 312 23.81 3.27 -27.00
CA LEU A 312 25.12 3.83 -26.65
C LEU A 312 26.28 2.85 -26.91
N GLU A 313 26.05 1.54 -26.84
CA GLU A 313 27.04 0.54 -27.25
C GLU A 313 27.38 0.66 -28.76
N GLU A 314 26.40 0.98 -29.60
CA GLU A 314 26.58 1.10 -31.06
C GLU A 314 27.10 2.48 -31.48
N TYR A 315 26.57 3.56 -30.89
CA TYR A 315 26.80 4.93 -31.35
C TYR A 315 27.65 5.82 -30.41
N GLY A 316 27.93 5.40 -29.17
CA GLY A 316 28.62 6.23 -28.18
C GLY A 316 27.99 7.62 -28.04
N SER A 317 28.81 8.68 -27.97
CA SER A 317 28.35 10.08 -28.00
C SER A 317 27.99 10.61 -29.40
N GLY A 318 28.30 9.86 -30.47
CA GLY A 318 28.09 10.27 -31.87
C GLY A 318 26.63 10.20 -32.33
N GLY A 319 25.74 9.56 -31.55
CA GLY A 319 24.32 9.43 -31.88
C GLY A 319 23.44 10.61 -31.44
N PHE A 320 22.13 10.45 -31.64
CA PHE A 320 21.09 11.39 -31.20
C PHE A 320 20.82 11.43 -29.68
N PHE A 321 21.28 10.42 -28.91
CA PHE A 321 21.20 10.47 -27.44
C PHE A 321 22.32 11.35 -26.88
N LYS A 322 21.97 12.37 -26.11
CA LYS A 322 22.91 13.31 -25.46
C LYS A 322 22.90 13.11 -23.95
N GLY A 323 24.03 13.38 -23.29
CA GLY A 323 24.17 13.19 -21.85
C GLY A 323 24.47 11.75 -21.45
N LYS A 324 24.09 11.41 -20.21
CA LYS A 324 24.30 10.11 -19.58
C LYS A 324 23.00 9.31 -19.51
N ASN A 325 23.10 8.00 -19.69
CA ASN A 325 22.00 7.08 -19.44
C ASN A 325 21.89 6.79 -17.94
N PHE A 326 20.79 7.21 -17.31
CA PHE A 326 20.55 6.94 -15.89
C PHE A 326 20.47 5.43 -15.61
N VAL A 327 21.20 4.97 -14.59
CA VAL A 327 21.20 3.57 -14.13
C VAL A 327 20.80 3.47 -12.66
N PHE A 328 20.11 2.38 -12.30
CA PHE A 328 19.52 2.19 -10.97
C PHE A 328 20.50 1.49 -10.01
N ASP A 329 21.74 1.97 -9.98
CA ASP A 329 22.81 1.47 -9.14
C ASP A 329 23.73 2.62 -8.68
N GLY A 330 24.85 2.29 -8.01
CA GLY A 330 25.74 3.28 -7.40
C GLY A 330 26.33 4.29 -8.38
N ARG A 331 26.35 3.97 -9.69
CA ARG A 331 26.89 4.86 -10.74
C ARG A 331 25.94 5.99 -11.08
N GLN A 332 24.63 5.78 -10.95
CA GLN A 332 23.52 6.71 -11.24
C GLN A 332 23.43 7.25 -12.68
N GLY A 333 24.52 7.31 -13.44
CA GLY A 333 24.56 7.63 -14.86
C GLY A 333 25.77 6.98 -15.53
N VAL A 334 25.57 6.48 -16.74
CA VAL A 334 26.64 5.90 -17.58
C VAL A 334 26.65 6.63 -18.92
N GLY A 335 27.81 7.07 -19.36
CA GLY A 335 28.03 7.75 -20.62
C GLY A 335 29.53 7.84 -20.91
N GLU A 336 29.88 8.48 -22.02
CA GLU A 336 31.29 8.70 -22.38
C GLU A 336 31.97 9.67 -21.40
N GLU A 337 33.21 9.37 -21.03
CA GLU A 337 34.00 10.23 -20.14
C GLU A 337 34.31 11.56 -20.86
N GLY A 338 34.08 12.69 -20.18
CA GLY A 338 34.15 14.01 -20.81
C GLY A 338 33.04 14.30 -21.83
N GLY A 339 32.01 13.44 -21.91
CA GLY A 339 30.84 13.64 -22.76
C GLY A 339 30.01 14.89 -22.40
N GLU A 340 29.07 15.22 -23.27
CA GLU A 340 28.22 16.41 -23.10
C GLU A 340 27.38 16.33 -21.81
N VAL A 341 27.50 17.35 -20.95
CA VAL A 341 26.65 17.52 -19.76
C VAL A 341 25.42 18.34 -20.13
N VAL A 342 24.26 17.69 -20.19
CA VAL A 342 22.97 18.33 -20.52
C VAL A 342 22.17 18.76 -19.30
N GLY A 343 22.39 18.11 -18.16
CA GLY A 343 21.73 18.45 -16.90
C GLY A 343 22.19 19.78 -16.32
N ARG A 344 21.39 20.33 -15.41
CA ARG A 344 21.65 21.63 -14.77
C ARG A 344 21.44 21.55 -13.26
N CYS A 345 22.34 22.22 -12.53
CA CYS A 345 22.23 22.40 -11.10
C CYS A 345 20.98 23.22 -10.76
N ARG A 346 20.10 22.70 -9.90
CA ARG A 346 18.89 23.41 -9.42
C ARG A 346 19.20 24.64 -8.56
N GLY A 347 20.43 24.76 -8.05
CA GLY A 347 20.86 25.90 -7.24
C GLY A 347 21.40 27.08 -8.05
N CYS A 348 22.11 26.82 -9.16
CA CYS A 348 22.85 27.86 -9.89
C CYS A 348 22.82 27.72 -11.43
N GLU A 349 22.06 26.77 -11.97
CA GLU A 349 21.91 26.48 -13.41
C GLU A 349 23.20 26.05 -14.15
N LYS A 350 24.33 25.92 -13.44
CA LYS A 350 25.57 25.35 -13.97
C LYS A 350 25.32 23.93 -14.50
N LYS A 351 25.93 23.59 -15.63
CA LYS A 351 25.92 22.23 -16.19
C LYS A 351 26.34 21.21 -15.13
N TRP A 352 25.49 20.22 -14.89
CA TRP A 352 25.70 19.19 -13.88
C TRP A 352 24.84 17.95 -14.17
N ASP A 353 25.40 16.75 -14.04
CA ASP A 353 24.70 15.50 -14.33
C ASP A 353 24.95 14.39 -13.29
N VAL A 354 25.52 14.76 -12.15
CA VAL A 354 25.82 13.83 -11.04
C VAL A 354 24.74 13.97 -9.98
N PHE A 355 24.06 12.87 -9.69
CA PHE A 355 23.19 12.76 -8.53
C PHE A 355 24.00 12.31 -7.30
N THR A 356 23.50 12.63 -6.11
CA THR A 356 24.03 12.11 -4.84
C THR A 356 22.88 11.68 -3.94
N ALA A 357 23.15 10.91 -2.88
CA ALA A 357 22.11 10.58 -1.91
C ALA A 357 21.77 11.73 -0.95
N LYS A 358 22.62 12.76 -0.88
CA LYS A 358 22.40 13.96 -0.05
C LYS A 358 21.45 14.95 -0.73
N ASN A 359 21.60 15.08 -2.06
CA ASN A 359 20.92 16.08 -2.87
C ASN A 359 19.53 15.59 -3.27
N VAL A 360 18.57 15.84 -2.38
CA VAL A 360 17.16 15.49 -2.58
C VAL A 360 16.26 16.67 -2.29
N CYS A 361 15.12 16.72 -3.00
CA CYS A 361 14.08 17.71 -2.79
C CYS A 361 13.63 17.74 -1.33
N THR A 362 13.58 18.94 -0.77
CA THR A 362 13.13 19.24 0.59
C THR A 362 11.73 18.68 0.90
N VAL A 363 10.84 18.68 -0.10
CA VAL A 363 9.44 18.29 0.08
C VAL A 363 9.22 16.79 -0.17
N CYS A 364 9.53 16.29 -1.38
CA CYS A 364 9.23 14.91 -1.77
C CYS A 364 10.40 13.93 -1.68
N ARG A 365 11.62 14.41 -1.41
CA ARG A 365 12.86 13.61 -1.36
C ARG A 365 13.27 12.98 -2.69
N GLU A 366 12.73 13.47 -3.80
CA GLU A 366 13.22 13.11 -5.14
C GLU A 366 14.66 13.60 -5.32
N GLN A 367 15.51 12.87 -6.03
CA GLN A 367 16.88 13.34 -6.29
C GLN A 367 16.86 14.61 -7.14
N VAL A 368 17.77 15.55 -6.83
CA VAL A 368 17.93 16.80 -7.57
C VAL A 368 19.39 16.98 -7.94
N LEU A 369 19.65 17.53 -9.13
CA LEU A 369 21.00 17.84 -9.58
C LEU A 369 21.50 19.08 -8.86
N ILE A 370 22.56 18.93 -8.07
CA ILE A 370 23.20 20.00 -7.31
C ILE A 370 24.70 19.86 -7.50
N CYS A 371 25.35 20.92 -7.99
CA CYS A 371 26.79 20.94 -8.19
C CYS A 371 27.54 21.09 -6.87
N ASP A 372 28.83 20.71 -6.86
CA ASP A 372 29.67 20.76 -5.65
C ASP A 372 29.63 22.13 -4.97
N GLY A 373 29.77 23.22 -5.73
CA GLY A 373 29.74 24.58 -5.18
C GLY A 373 28.38 25.02 -4.63
N CYS A 374 27.29 24.34 -4.99
CA CYS A 374 25.98 24.51 -4.35
C CYS A 374 25.82 23.57 -3.16
N GLU A 375 26.30 22.33 -3.24
CA GLU A 375 26.29 21.39 -2.12
C GLU A 375 27.10 21.93 -0.93
N GLU A 376 28.26 22.53 -1.17
CA GLU A 376 29.12 23.16 -0.16
C GLU A 376 28.43 24.31 0.60
N LYS A 377 27.48 25.01 -0.03
CA LYS A 377 26.69 26.05 0.65
C LYS A 377 25.73 25.47 1.68
N GLY A 378 25.39 24.18 1.58
CA GLY A 378 24.53 23.50 2.53
C GLY A 378 23.04 23.84 2.42
N ASP A 379 22.62 24.49 1.34
CA ASP A 379 21.25 24.95 1.14
C ASP A 379 20.24 23.79 1.01
N GLU A 380 18.96 24.14 1.21
CA GLU A 380 17.83 23.28 0.87
C GLU A 380 17.44 23.46 -0.61
N TYR A 381 16.98 22.39 -1.26
CA TYR A 381 16.67 22.40 -2.70
C TYR A 381 15.31 21.79 -3.00
N TRP A 382 14.69 22.25 -4.09
CA TRP A 382 13.36 21.78 -4.53
C TRP A 382 13.47 21.20 -5.94
N CYS A 383 12.72 20.14 -6.20
CA CYS A 383 12.50 19.69 -7.58
C CYS A 383 11.54 20.67 -8.27
N GLU A 384 11.53 20.69 -9.60
CA GLU A 384 10.66 21.56 -10.43
C GLU A 384 9.21 21.60 -9.94
N GLU A 385 8.64 20.43 -9.61
CA GLU A 385 7.26 20.33 -9.12
C GLU A 385 6.97 20.99 -7.75
N HIS A 386 8.00 21.34 -6.99
CA HIS A 386 7.90 21.97 -5.67
C HIS A 386 8.62 23.33 -5.62
N ASP A 387 8.92 23.94 -6.77
CA ASP A 387 9.50 25.29 -6.84
C ASP A 387 8.58 26.34 -6.18
N ASP A 388 7.28 26.12 -6.28
CA ASP A 388 6.22 26.89 -5.63
C ASP A 388 6.25 26.87 -4.09
N LEU A 389 7.05 25.97 -3.50
CA LEU A 389 7.29 25.86 -2.05
C LEU A 389 8.69 26.34 -1.64
N LYS A 390 9.49 26.86 -2.58
CA LYS A 390 10.78 27.48 -2.29
C LYS A 390 10.58 28.72 -1.42
N GLY A 391 11.41 28.87 -0.38
CA GLY A 391 11.31 30.02 0.54
C GLY A 391 10.24 29.89 1.62
N ILE A 392 9.29 28.95 1.51
CA ILE A 392 8.19 28.80 2.48
C ILE A 392 8.12 27.41 3.12
N TYR A 393 8.80 26.40 2.57
CA TYR A 393 8.86 25.05 3.13
C TYR A 393 10.31 24.59 3.33
N TYR A 394 10.68 24.24 4.57
CA TYR A 394 12.05 23.80 4.91
C TYR A 394 12.07 22.56 5.81
N THR A 395 13.05 21.69 5.59
CA THR A 395 13.30 20.56 6.49
C THR A 395 13.82 21.04 7.83
N ASN A 396 14.72 22.03 7.86
CA ASN A 396 15.28 22.61 9.08
C ASN A 396 14.73 24.02 9.32
N LEU A 397 14.12 24.23 10.50
CA LEU A 397 13.60 25.52 10.93
C LEU A 397 14.46 26.16 12.03
N GLY A 398 15.46 25.45 12.55
CA GLY A 398 16.35 25.98 13.59
C GLY A 398 17.17 27.16 13.08
N GLY A 399 17.40 28.15 13.95
CA GLY A 399 18.20 29.34 13.65
C GLY A 399 17.46 30.46 12.92
N ARG A 400 16.24 30.21 12.43
CA ARG A 400 15.41 31.22 11.75
C ARG A 400 14.74 32.15 12.76
N GLY A 401 14.63 33.43 12.43
CA GLY A 401 13.99 34.44 13.28
C GLY A 401 12.46 34.32 13.31
N GLY A 402 11.81 34.89 14.33
CA GLY A 402 10.35 34.86 14.46
C GLY A 402 9.63 35.42 13.23
N GLU A 403 10.05 36.60 12.74
CA GLU A 403 9.48 37.24 11.55
C GLU A 403 9.60 36.37 10.29
N GLU A 404 10.72 35.66 10.14
CA GLU A 404 10.93 34.75 9.00
C GLU A 404 9.98 33.55 9.09
N LEU A 405 9.84 32.95 10.28
CA LEU A 405 8.93 31.84 10.51
C LEU A 405 7.46 32.23 10.30
N GLU A 406 7.07 33.45 10.71
CA GLU A 406 5.73 34.01 10.45
C GLU A 406 5.48 34.24 8.96
N SER A 407 6.46 34.81 8.24
CA SER A 407 6.37 34.97 6.78
C SER A 407 6.23 33.63 6.06
N MET A 408 6.96 32.60 6.50
CA MET A 408 6.83 31.25 5.97
C MET A 408 5.44 30.65 6.25
N GLU A 409 4.92 30.84 7.47
CA GLU A 409 3.59 30.38 7.84
C GLU A 409 2.50 31.02 6.96
N GLY A 410 2.59 32.34 6.75
CA GLY A 410 1.70 33.08 5.85
C GLY A 410 1.73 32.55 4.42
N GLY A 411 2.92 32.36 3.85
CA GLY A 411 3.07 31.82 2.50
C GLY A 411 2.55 30.39 2.34
N LEU A 412 2.71 29.53 3.36
CA LEU A 412 2.14 28.18 3.35
C LEU A 412 0.60 28.18 3.49
N LYS A 413 0.02 29.12 4.24
CA LYS A 413 -1.44 29.30 4.35
C LYS A 413 -2.02 29.72 3.00
N GLU A 414 -1.43 30.72 2.34
CA GLU A 414 -1.83 31.15 0.99
C GLU A 414 -1.70 30.00 -0.02
N TYR A 415 -0.59 29.25 0.02
CA TYR A 415 -0.40 28.07 -0.81
C TYR A 415 -1.53 27.05 -0.62
N LEU A 416 -1.92 26.79 0.63
CA LEU A 416 -2.94 25.81 0.99
C LEU A 416 -4.32 26.21 0.46
N GLU A 417 -4.64 27.51 0.46
CA GLU A 417 -5.86 28.06 -0.13
C GLU A 417 -5.90 27.84 -1.65
N ARG A 418 -4.80 28.13 -2.35
CA ARG A 418 -4.70 27.91 -3.81
C ARG A 418 -4.95 26.45 -4.20
N ILE A 419 -4.47 25.51 -3.38
CA ILE A 419 -4.63 24.07 -3.62
C ILE A 419 -5.77 23.44 -2.80
N ALA A 420 -6.74 24.22 -2.30
CA ALA A 420 -7.78 23.73 -1.38
C ALA A 420 -8.72 22.68 -2.02
N ILE A 421 -8.97 22.81 -3.33
CA ILE A 421 -9.89 21.97 -4.12
C ILE A 421 -9.07 20.93 -4.92
N GLY A 422 -9.71 19.84 -5.38
CA GLY A 422 -9.05 18.80 -6.18
C GLY A 422 -8.52 17.60 -5.35
N LYS A 423 -8.66 16.39 -5.90
CA LYS A 423 -8.25 15.13 -5.23
C LYS A 423 -6.74 14.90 -5.35
N GLU A 424 -6.15 15.34 -6.44
CA GLU A 424 -4.74 15.31 -6.80
C GLU A 424 -3.86 16.04 -5.77
N PHE A 425 -4.35 17.16 -5.22
CA PHE A 425 -3.63 17.95 -4.22
C PHE A 425 -3.72 17.40 -2.79
N LYS A 426 -4.53 16.36 -2.54
CA LYS A 426 -4.75 15.82 -1.17
C LYS A 426 -3.45 15.47 -0.45
N SER A 427 -2.47 14.92 -1.16
CA SER A 427 -1.19 14.59 -0.56
C SER A 427 -0.34 15.84 -0.28
N ARG A 428 -0.33 16.81 -1.22
CA ARG A 428 0.36 18.10 -1.06
C ARG A 428 -0.20 18.89 0.12
N ARG A 429 -1.52 19.02 0.24
CA ARG A 429 -2.18 19.66 1.40
C ARG A 429 -1.73 19.05 2.73
N ARG A 430 -1.68 17.72 2.82
CA ARG A 430 -1.21 17.03 4.04
C ARG A 430 0.26 17.34 4.35
N THR A 431 1.11 17.44 3.34
CA THR A 431 2.54 17.80 3.53
C THR A 431 2.68 19.22 4.02
N VAL A 432 1.95 20.18 3.42
CA VAL A 432 1.94 21.59 3.84
C VAL A 432 1.39 21.75 5.25
N MET A 433 0.27 21.10 5.59
CA MET A 433 -0.30 21.14 6.95
C MET A 433 0.70 20.66 8.02
N LYS A 434 1.47 19.60 7.75
CA LYS A 434 2.51 19.14 8.70
C LYS A 434 3.62 20.16 8.91
N GLN A 435 3.94 20.94 7.88
CA GLN A 435 4.93 22.00 7.99
C GLN A 435 4.39 23.18 8.80
N LEU A 436 3.10 23.52 8.63
CA LEU A 436 2.41 24.50 9.47
C LEU A 436 2.40 24.06 10.93
N ASP A 437 2.05 22.80 11.23
CA ASP A 437 2.11 22.25 12.60
C ASP A 437 3.53 22.39 13.21
N LYS A 438 4.55 22.17 12.38
CA LYS A 438 5.95 22.30 12.78
C LYS A 438 6.32 23.76 13.04
N LEU A 439 5.93 24.69 12.17
CA LEU A 439 6.18 26.13 12.34
C LEU A 439 5.51 26.67 13.60
N ALA A 440 4.26 26.30 13.85
CA ALA A 440 3.54 26.67 15.06
C ALA A 440 4.30 26.22 16.33
N THR A 441 4.97 25.06 16.30
CA THR A 441 5.81 24.63 17.42
C THR A 441 7.02 25.55 17.62
N TYR A 442 7.68 25.99 16.54
CA TYR A 442 8.87 26.87 16.62
C TYR A 442 8.51 28.29 17.02
N LEU A 443 7.38 28.83 16.56
CA LEU A 443 6.89 30.16 16.94
C LEU A 443 6.48 30.24 18.43
N ASN A 444 6.07 29.11 19.02
CA ASN A 444 5.69 29.02 20.43
C ASN A 444 6.87 28.83 21.40
N VAL A 445 8.10 28.58 20.90
CA VAL A 445 9.30 28.46 21.75
C VAL A 445 10.07 29.78 21.67
N ALA A 446 10.26 30.45 22.82
CA ALA A 446 11.08 31.66 22.91
C ALA A 446 12.48 31.42 22.30
N PRO A 447 13.05 32.38 21.57
CA PRO A 447 14.26 32.16 20.77
C PRO A 447 15.43 31.77 21.67
N ALA A 448 15.74 30.47 21.71
CA ALA A 448 17.01 30.00 22.23
C ALA A 448 18.09 30.40 21.22
N SER A 449 19.08 31.13 21.72
CA SER A 449 20.18 31.71 20.96
C SER A 449 21.01 30.69 20.19
N SER A 450 21.55 31.19 19.07
CA SER A 450 22.69 30.70 18.29
C SER A 450 22.59 29.27 17.73
N CYS A 451 21.80 29.13 16.67
CA CYS A 451 22.17 28.22 15.58
C CYS A 451 22.04 29.01 14.28
N ASP A 452 23.04 28.91 13.40
CA ASP A 452 23.05 29.60 12.12
C ASP A 452 21.92 29.05 11.22
N PRO A 453 20.97 29.89 10.73
CA PRO A 453 19.86 29.46 9.87
C PRO A 453 20.32 28.83 8.54
N ASN A 454 21.57 29.08 8.13
CA ASN A 454 22.20 28.46 6.97
C ASN A 454 23.03 27.22 7.31
N SER A 455 23.06 26.77 8.57
CA SER A 455 23.77 25.55 8.90
C SER A 455 23.08 24.35 8.23
N PRO A 456 23.78 23.63 7.33
CA PRO A 456 23.21 22.48 6.65
C PRO A 456 22.69 21.46 7.66
N PRO A 457 21.70 20.64 7.29
CA PRO A 457 21.37 19.47 8.10
C PRO A 457 22.67 18.67 8.29
N GLN A 458 23.09 18.49 9.54
CA GLN A 458 24.31 17.75 9.87
C GLN A 458 24.20 16.24 9.55
N PHE A 459 23.15 15.81 8.84
CA PHE A 459 22.83 14.42 8.53
C PHE A 459 22.31 14.23 7.11
N CYS A 460 22.61 13.05 6.54
CA CYS A 460 22.15 12.69 5.21
C CYS A 460 20.61 12.60 5.15
N ARG A 461 20.04 13.31 4.19
CA ARG A 461 18.59 13.38 3.97
C ARG A 461 17.95 12.03 3.54
N SER A 462 18.74 11.10 3.02
CA SER A 462 18.23 9.80 2.58
C SER A 462 18.25 8.75 3.69
N CYS A 463 19.35 8.63 4.44
CA CYS A 463 19.54 7.60 5.47
C CYS A 463 19.51 8.13 6.91
N ASN A 464 19.44 9.44 7.12
CA ASN A 464 19.42 10.12 8.41
C ASN A 464 20.72 10.00 9.24
N ASP A 465 21.82 9.62 8.61
CA ASP A 465 23.13 9.38 9.25
C ASP A 465 24.01 10.64 9.13
N VAL A 466 24.53 11.10 10.27
CA VAL A 466 25.38 12.30 10.42
C VAL A 466 26.77 12.15 9.80
N LYS A 467 27.27 10.91 9.70
CA LYS A 467 28.58 10.60 9.11
C LYS A 467 28.48 10.12 7.67
N CYS A 468 27.29 10.22 7.06
CA CYS A 468 27.11 9.74 5.71
C CYS A 468 27.86 10.62 4.71
N ASP A 469 28.80 9.98 4.02
CA ASP A 469 29.60 10.55 2.93
C ASP A 469 28.79 10.86 1.65
N GLY A 470 27.51 10.49 1.60
CA GLY A 470 26.61 10.70 0.46
C GLY A 470 26.50 9.50 -0.48
N LYS A 471 27.18 8.39 -0.16
CA LYS A 471 27.13 7.13 -0.92
C LYS A 471 26.07 6.16 -0.40
N CYS A 472 25.16 6.63 0.46
CA CYS A 472 24.16 5.76 1.06
C CYS A 472 23.08 5.31 0.05
N TRP A 473 22.62 4.09 0.25
CA TRP A 473 21.53 3.49 -0.53
C TRP A 473 20.12 3.83 -0.01
N GLY A 474 20.02 4.82 0.88
CA GLY A 474 18.78 5.22 1.54
C GLY A 474 17.69 5.67 0.56
N TYR A 475 18.09 6.29 -0.57
CA TYR A 475 17.20 6.70 -1.64
C TYR A 475 16.55 5.51 -2.35
N PHE A 476 17.32 4.47 -2.69
CA PHE A 476 16.80 3.23 -3.32
C PHE A 476 15.99 2.35 -2.37
N GLY A 477 15.76 2.79 -1.12
CA GLY A 477 14.89 2.12 -0.16
C GLY A 477 15.47 0.84 0.46
N LEU A 478 16.73 0.50 0.19
CA LEU A 478 17.35 -0.74 0.67
C LEU A 478 17.63 -0.74 2.17
N ASN A 479 17.74 0.42 2.84
CA ASN A 479 18.04 0.48 4.27
C ASN A 479 17.35 1.61 5.06
N ARG A 480 16.32 2.26 4.50
CA ARG A 480 15.66 3.40 5.17
C ARG A 480 15.00 3.00 6.49
N LYS A 481 14.60 1.74 6.66
CA LYS A 481 13.95 1.25 7.89
C LYS A 481 14.92 0.66 8.91
N ASN A 482 16.02 0.06 8.46
CA ASN A 482 16.98 -0.62 9.33
C ASN A 482 17.96 0.36 10.00
N LYS A 483 18.41 1.41 9.28
CA LYS A 483 19.30 2.44 9.86
C LYS A 483 18.60 3.43 10.81
N LEU A 484 17.32 3.74 10.59
CA LEU A 484 16.54 4.61 11.50
C LEU A 484 16.31 3.99 12.90
N LEU A 485 16.59 2.70 13.08
CA LEU A 485 16.38 1.99 14.34
C LEU A 485 17.67 1.74 15.14
N GLY A 486 18.86 2.14 14.65
CA GLY A 486 20.11 2.03 15.40
C GLY A 486 20.42 0.59 15.87
N VAL A 487 19.96 -0.43 15.15
CA VAL A 487 20.20 -1.83 15.52
C VAL A 487 21.50 -2.27 14.85
N GLY A 488 22.62 -2.05 15.55
CA GLY A 488 23.74 -2.98 15.49
C GLY A 488 23.26 -4.38 15.88
N GLU A 489 23.98 -5.39 15.42
CA GLU A 489 23.67 -6.82 15.55
C GLU A 489 22.91 -7.21 16.85
N LEU A 490 21.87 -8.04 16.65
CA LEU A 490 21.12 -8.81 17.65
C LEU A 490 20.25 -8.03 18.66
N ALA A 491 18.94 -7.92 18.35
CA ALA A 491 17.82 -8.16 19.29
C ALA A 491 16.46 -8.02 18.58
N GLU A 492 15.66 -9.09 18.58
CA GLU A 492 14.28 -9.10 18.07
C GLU A 492 13.31 -8.40 19.03
N GLY A 493 12.55 -7.42 18.52
CA GLY A 493 11.42 -6.81 19.23
C GLY A 493 10.72 -5.75 18.37
N PRO A 494 9.38 -5.75 18.22
CA PRO A 494 8.73 -4.91 17.21
C PRO A 494 8.22 -3.58 17.78
N LYS A 495 8.62 -2.44 17.18
CA LYS A 495 7.83 -1.19 17.27
C LYS A 495 7.49 -0.54 15.91
N LYS A 496 6.17 -0.61 15.66
CA LYS A 496 5.20 0.28 14.97
C LYS A 496 5.28 0.61 13.45
N LYS A 497 4.30 -0.02 12.77
CA LYS A 497 3.25 0.52 11.84
C LYS A 497 3.68 1.37 10.63
N ALA A 498 3.85 0.71 9.49
CA ALA A 498 3.59 1.32 8.18
C ALA A 498 2.08 1.25 7.89
N LYS A 499 1.45 2.41 7.65
CA LYS A 499 0.08 2.51 7.12
C LYS A 499 0.12 2.16 5.63
N MET A 500 -0.52 1.06 5.25
CA MET A 500 -0.90 0.79 3.85
C MET A 500 -2.05 1.73 3.46
N ASN A 501 -1.79 2.66 2.54
CA ASN A 501 -2.85 3.39 1.85
C ASN A 501 -3.39 2.47 0.73
N TYR A 502 -4.56 1.87 0.96
CA TYR A 502 -5.41 1.38 -0.13
C TYR A 502 -6.29 2.54 -0.55
N ASN A 503 -5.97 3.20 -1.65
CA ASN A 503 -6.94 4.01 -2.39
C ASN A 503 -6.84 3.57 -3.84
N ASP A 504 -7.78 2.73 -4.24
CA ASP A 504 -7.97 2.40 -5.64
C ASP A 504 -9.47 2.31 -5.91
N GLU A 505 -10.01 3.45 -6.33
CA GLU A 505 -11.29 3.58 -7.00
C GLU A 505 -11.05 4.41 -8.25
N ASN A 506 -10.70 3.76 -9.36
CA ASN A 506 -11.18 4.09 -10.71
C ASN A 506 -10.49 3.20 -11.75
N SER A 507 -11.16 2.10 -12.13
CA SER A 507 -11.18 1.57 -13.51
C SER A 507 -11.97 0.25 -13.53
N LYS A 508 -13.25 0.32 -13.87
CA LYS A 508 -14.02 -0.86 -14.33
C LYS A 508 -13.76 -1.01 -15.83
N LYS A 509 -13.18 -2.12 -16.30
CA LYS A 509 -13.62 -2.82 -17.54
C LYS A 509 -12.94 -4.20 -17.72
N LYS A 510 -13.84 -5.19 -17.80
CA LYS A 510 -13.87 -6.48 -18.55
C LYS A 510 -12.56 -7.19 -18.88
N GLY A 511 -12.38 -8.37 -18.27
CA GLY A 511 -11.52 -9.45 -18.75
C GLY A 511 -10.65 -10.08 -17.66
N GLN A 512 -10.33 -9.32 -16.62
CA GLN A 512 -9.65 -9.81 -15.43
C GLN A 512 -10.69 -10.38 -14.46
N VAL A 513 -10.41 -11.55 -13.89
CA VAL A 513 -11.15 -12.05 -12.74
C VAL A 513 -10.87 -11.11 -11.58
N ASP A 514 -11.71 -10.07 -11.42
CA ASP A 514 -11.59 -9.08 -10.36
C ASP A 514 -11.66 -9.85 -9.04
N LEU A 515 -10.53 -10.07 -8.38
CA LEU A 515 -10.45 -10.84 -7.14
C LEU A 515 -11.34 -10.23 -6.04
N LYS A 516 -11.63 -8.92 -6.10
CA LYS A 516 -12.62 -8.30 -5.21
C LYS A 516 -14.04 -8.63 -5.67
N ALA A 517 -14.31 -8.70 -6.97
CA ALA A 517 -15.59 -9.18 -7.49
C ALA A 517 -15.80 -10.67 -7.21
N VAL A 518 -14.79 -11.54 -7.38
CA VAL A 518 -14.86 -12.96 -7.01
C VAL A 518 -15.07 -13.11 -5.52
N LYS A 519 -14.29 -12.43 -4.69
CA LYS A 519 -14.51 -12.47 -3.25
C LYS A 519 -15.90 -11.95 -2.87
N ARG A 520 -16.38 -10.90 -3.55
CA ARG A 520 -17.73 -10.37 -3.37
C ARG A 520 -18.80 -11.35 -3.84
N GLU A 521 -18.58 -12.08 -4.94
CA GLU A 521 -19.46 -13.12 -5.44
C GLU A 521 -19.45 -14.34 -4.51
N GLU A 522 -18.31 -14.73 -3.96
CA GLU A 522 -18.18 -15.77 -2.93
C GLU A 522 -18.93 -15.35 -1.66
N GLU A 523 -18.79 -14.09 -1.23
CA GLU A 523 -19.56 -13.53 -0.10
C GLU A 523 -21.07 -13.51 -0.41
N ILE A 524 -21.49 -13.10 -1.62
CA ILE A 524 -22.90 -13.13 -2.04
C ILE A 524 -23.43 -14.57 -2.04
N LYS A 525 -22.68 -15.51 -2.61
CA LYS A 525 -23.01 -16.94 -2.63
C LYS A 525 -23.12 -17.48 -1.20
N PHE A 526 -22.19 -17.10 -0.31
CA PHE A 526 -22.20 -17.47 1.09
C PHE A 526 -23.44 -16.93 1.82
N LEU A 527 -23.74 -15.65 1.68
CA LEU A 527 -24.89 -15.00 2.32
C LEU A 527 -26.22 -15.60 1.81
N LYS A 528 -26.33 -15.87 0.50
CA LYS A 528 -27.51 -16.51 -0.11
C LYS A 528 -27.64 -17.97 0.34
N LYS A 529 -26.55 -18.75 0.28
CA LYS A 529 -26.55 -20.18 0.67
C LYS A 529 -27.00 -20.37 2.12
N ASN A 530 -26.59 -19.47 3.02
CA ASN A 530 -26.96 -19.52 4.43
C ASN A 530 -28.21 -18.68 4.77
N ASN A 531 -28.96 -18.19 3.76
CA ASN A 531 -30.17 -17.39 3.93
C ASN A 531 -30.01 -16.18 4.88
N LEU A 532 -28.88 -15.49 4.82
CA LEU A 532 -28.54 -14.38 5.74
C LEU A 532 -29.12 -13.02 5.32
N VAL A 533 -29.62 -12.89 4.09
CA VAL A 533 -30.25 -11.65 3.56
C VAL A 533 -31.74 -11.81 3.33
N ALA A 534 -32.21 -12.99 2.90
CA ALA A 534 -33.63 -13.25 2.76
C ALA A 534 -34.20 -13.70 4.11
N PRO A 535 -35.14 -12.96 4.74
CA PRO A 535 -35.74 -13.45 5.95
C PRO A 535 -36.82 -14.48 5.59
N VAL A 536 -36.55 -15.76 5.82
CA VAL A 536 -37.58 -16.52 6.53
C VAL A 536 -37.44 -16.09 7.98
N LEU A 537 -38.48 -15.41 8.43
CA LEU A 537 -38.63 -14.73 9.70
C LEU A 537 -38.60 -15.73 10.87
N THR A 538 -37.42 -16.16 11.31
CA THR A 538 -37.32 -16.83 12.61
C THR A 538 -37.32 -15.74 13.68
N TYR A 539 -38.51 -15.30 14.05
CA TYR A 539 -38.71 -14.50 15.25
C TYR A 539 -38.96 -15.43 16.43
N SER A 540 -38.46 -15.04 17.59
CA SER A 540 -38.94 -15.57 18.86
C SER A 540 -39.33 -14.41 19.76
N HIS A 541 -39.96 -14.74 20.87
CA HIS A 541 -40.14 -13.84 21.98
C HIS A 541 -39.21 -14.32 23.08
N ASP A 542 -38.46 -13.40 23.66
CA ASP A 542 -37.72 -13.71 24.88
C ASP A 542 -38.70 -13.86 26.06
N VAL A 543 -38.18 -14.21 27.25
CA VAL A 543 -39.00 -14.38 28.46
C VAL A 543 -39.72 -13.10 28.90
N SER A 544 -39.26 -11.92 28.45
CA SER A 544 -39.93 -10.63 28.70
C SER A 544 -41.01 -10.28 27.67
N GLY A 545 -41.21 -11.11 26.64
CA GLY A 545 -42.16 -10.86 25.56
C GLY A 545 -41.65 -9.94 24.45
N THR A 546 -40.36 -9.55 24.48
CA THR A 546 -39.71 -8.75 23.45
C THR A 546 -39.46 -9.60 22.21
N LYS A 547 -39.92 -9.12 21.06
CA LYS A 547 -39.68 -9.77 19.77
C LYS A 547 -38.21 -9.64 19.37
N VAL A 548 -37.55 -10.77 19.16
CA VAL A 548 -36.13 -10.85 18.78
C VAL A 548 -35.97 -11.59 17.46
N ARG A 549 -34.97 -11.19 16.67
CA ARG A 549 -34.61 -11.88 15.43
C ARG A 549 -33.55 -12.94 15.70
N ILE A 550 -33.84 -14.15 15.24
CA ILE A 550 -32.95 -15.31 15.32
C ILE A 550 -32.44 -15.66 13.92
N ILE A 551 -31.16 -16.01 13.83
CA ILE A 551 -30.56 -16.59 12.63
C ILE A 551 -30.13 -18.01 12.97
N PRO A 552 -30.61 -19.05 12.27
CA PRO A 552 -30.16 -20.42 12.48
C PRO A 552 -28.64 -20.53 12.39
N PRO A 553 -27.98 -21.37 13.20
CA PRO A 553 -26.54 -21.51 13.17
C PRO A 553 -26.02 -21.96 11.79
N TYR A 554 -24.87 -21.44 11.37
CA TYR A 554 -24.29 -21.75 10.07
C TYR A 554 -22.77 -21.88 10.12
N LEU A 555 -22.21 -22.60 9.14
CA LEU A 555 -20.76 -22.76 9.00
C LEU A 555 -20.13 -21.54 8.33
N ASN A 556 -19.04 -21.05 8.89
CA ASN A 556 -18.20 -20.02 8.28
C ASN A 556 -16.72 -20.41 8.31
N THR A 557 -15.96 -19.97 7.30
CA THR A 557 -14.51 -20.18 7.26
C THR A 557 -13.78 -18.86 7.49
N VAL A 558 -13.13 -18.76 8.64
CA VAL A 558 -12.31 -17.59 8.99
C VAL A 558 -10.86 -17.85 8.60
N THR A 559 -10.27 -16.94 7.83
CA THR A 559 -8.87 -17.03 7.39
C THR A 559 -8.05 -15.91 8.01
N CYS A 560 -6.87 -16.24 8.53
CA CYS A 560 -5.89 -15.27 8.98
C CYS A 560 -4.48 -15.60 8.49
N VAL A 561 -3.63 -14.58 8.48
CA VAL A 561 -2.21 -14.70 8.08
C VAL A 561 -1.33 -14.38 9.28
N VAL A 562 -0.42 -15.29 9.60
CA VAL A 562 0.50 -15.17 10.73
C VAL A 562 1.52 -14.06 10.43
N LYS A 563 1.57 -13.09 11.34
CA LYS A 563 2.47 -11.93 11.24
C LYS A 563 3.87 -12.31 11.74
N PRO A 564 4.95 -11.64 11.28
CA PRO A 564 6.32 -12.00 11.65
C PRO A 564 6.52 -12.07 13.17
N LYS A 565 5.98 -11.08 13.89
CA LYS A 565 6.06 -10.97 15.35
C LYS A 565 5.32 -12.05 16.15
N ASN A 566 4.52 -12.88 15.47
CA ASN A 566 3.78 -13.96 16.09
C ASN A 566 4.25 -15.33 15.57
N ALA A 567 5.28 -15.35 14.70
CA ALA A 567 5.91 -16.59 14.28
C ALA A 567 6.72 -17.17 15.45
N GLY A 568 6.81 -18.49 15.52
CA GLY A 568 7.47 -19.18 16.64
C GLY A 568 6.54 -19.56 17.79
N LEU A 569 5.29 -19.10 17.78
CA LEU A 569 4.30 -19.48 18.78
C LEU A 569 3.70 -20.85 18.47
N ASN A 570 3.35 -21.60 19.51
CA ASN A 570 2.49 -22.76 19.36
C ASN A 570 1.13 -22.33 18.78
N ILE A 571 0.54 -23.12 17.87
CA ILE A 571 -0.72 -22.78 17.21
C ILE A 571 -1.89 -22.61 18.20
N VAL A 572 -1.92 -23.36 19.29
CA VAL A 572 -2.93 -23.23 20.34
C VAL A 572 -2.76 -21.88 21.04
N ASP A 573 -1.55 -21.56 21.49
CA ASP A 573 -1.23 -20.28 22.16
C ASP A 573 -1.46 -19.08 21.24
N TYR A 574 -1.08 -19.20 19.96
CA TYR A 574 -1.33 -18.20 18.95
C TYR A 574 -2.84 -17.94 18.79
N LEU A 575 -3.65 -18.99 18.74
CA LEU A 575 -5.09 -18.85 18.57
C LEU A 575 -5.77 -18.29 19.83
N THR A 576 -5.36 -18.74 21.02
CA THR A 576 -5.93 -18.28 22.29
C THR A 576 -5.56 -16.85 22.64
N GLU A 577 -4.33 -16.43 22.33
CA GLU A 577 -3.85 -15.06 22.60
C GLU A 577 -4.50 -14.04 21.66
N PHE A 578 -4.55 -14.34 20.36
CA PHE A 578 -4.89 -13.34 19.34
C PHE A 578 -6.36 -13.36 18.89
N TYR A 579 -7.13 -14.40 19.21
CA TYR A 579 -8.52 -14.52 18.76
C TYR A 579 -9.47 -14.74 19.93
N VAL A 580 -10.35 -13.76 20.15
CA VAL A 580 -11.36 -13.78 21.23
C VAL A 580 -12.29 -15.00 21.16
N SER A 581 -12.45 -15.57 19.96
CA SER A 581 -13.25 -16.78 19.71
C SER A 581 -12.59 -18.07 20.21
N CYS A 582 -11.28 -18.08 20.53
CA CYS A 582 -10.52 -19.29 20.83
C CYS A 582 -9.90 -19.26 22.22
N LYS A 583 -10.59 -18.71 23.23
CA LYS A 583 -10.02 -18.55 24.58
C LYS A 583 -9.72 -19.89 25.28
N ASP A 584 -10.44 -20.96 24.92
CA ASP A 584 -10.24 -22.29 25.51
C ASP A 584 -9.22 -23.09 24.67
N ALA A 585 -8.16 -23.55 25.33
CA ALA A 585 -7.08 -24.27 24.66
C ALA A 585 -7.49 -25.70 24.26
N ASP A 586 -8.37 -26.34 25.01
CA ASP A 586 -8.80 -27.72 24.75
C ASP A 586 -9.77 -27.77 23.57
N ASP A 587 -10.63 -26.77 23.44
CA ASP A 587 -11.48 -26.59 22.26
C ASP A 587 -10.65 -26.40 20.98
N VAL A 588 -9.61 -25.58 21.03
CA VAL A 588 -8.69 -25.39 19.90
C VAL A 588 -7.98 -26.70 19.56
N LYS A 589 -7.50 -27.46 20.55
CA LYS A 589 -6.87 -28.78 20.33
C LYS A 589 -7.84 -29.76 19.66
N ASN A 590 -9.08 -29.82 20.14
CA ASN A 590 -10.12 -30.68 19.58
C ASN A 590 -10.45 -30.29 18.13
N SER A 591 -10.56 -28.99 17.84
CA SER A 591 -10.79 -28.49 16.49
C SER A 591 -9.62 -28.80 15.54
N ILE A 592 -8.37 -28.73 16.01
CA ILE A 592 -7.19 -29.19 15.26
C ILE A 592 -7.28 -30.69 14.99
N ALA A 593 -7.56 -31.51 16.00
CA ALA A 593 -7.65 -32.96 15.88
C ALA A 593 -8.74 -33.42 14.89
N ASN A 594 -9.87 -32.71 14.87
CA ASN A 594 -10.99 -32.97 13.96
C ASN A 594 -10.81 -32.34 12.56
N GLY A 595 -9.68 -31.66 12.30
CA GLY A 595 -9.37 -31.05 11.01
C GLY A 595 -10.11 -29.74 10.72
N GLY A 596 -10.77 -29.14 11.73
CA GLY A 596 -11.42 -27.84 11.64
C GLY A 596 -10.44 -26.67 11.55
N ILE A 597 -9.16 -26.89 11.89
CA ILE A 597 -8.08 -25.90 11.77
C ILE A 597 -6.99 -26.42 10.83
N LYS A 598 -6.70 -25.64 9.78
CA LYS A 598 -5.70 -25.98 8.76
C LYS A 598 -4.70 -24.84 8.59
N VAL A 599 -3.43 -25.18 8.39
CA VAL A 599 -2.37 -24.23 8.09
C VAL A 599 -1.88 -24.46 6.67
N ASN A 600 -1.92 -23.42 5.83
CA ASN A 600 -1.59 -23.49 4.40
C ASN A 600 -2.37 -24.61 3.66
N GLY A 601 -3.61 -24.84 4.08
CA GLY A 601 -4.49 -25.88 3.54
C GLY A 601 -4.21 -27.30 4.04
N ARG A 602 -3.26 -27.51 4.96
CA ARG A 602 -2.90 -28.81 5.52
C ARG A 602 -3.37 -28.95 6.96
N ASN A 603 -3.72 -30.17 7.36
CA ASN A 603 -3.95 -30.49 8.77
C ASN A 603 -2.62 -30.37 9.53
N VAL A 604 -2.68 -29.87 10.76
CA VAL A 604 -1.53 -29.74 11.65
C VAL A 604 -1.85 -30.39 13.00
N THR A 605 -0.86 -30.47 13.89
CA THR A 605 -1.06 -30.94 15.26
C THR A 605 -1.12 -29.76 16.23
N ALA A 606 -1.62 -29.99 17.45
CA ALA A 606 -1.65 -28.97 18.50
C ALA A 606 -0.25 -28.48 18.93
N VAL A 607 0.82 -29.20 18.56
CA VAL A 607 2.20 -28.80 18.82
C VAL A 607 2.81 -27.98 17.68
N TYR A 608 2.04 -27.67 16.63
CA TYR A 608 2.54 -26.95 15.46
C TYR A 608 2.98 -25.53 15.82
N GLU A 609 4.20 -25.19 15.43
CA GLU A 609 4.76 -23.86 15.58
C GLU A 609 4.41 -23.00 14.35
N VAL A 610 3.67 -21.91 14.56
CA VAL A 610 3.20 -21.06 13.46
C VAL A 610 4.35 -20.26 12.86
N LYS A 611 4.42 -20.21 11.52
CA LYS A 611 5.49 -19.53 10.77
C LYS A 611 4.99 -18.23 10.18
N PHE A 612 5.91 -17.32 9.91
CA PHE A 612 5.58 -16.09 9.21
C PHE A 612 4.93 -16.40 7.85
N ASN A 613 3.82 -15.72 7.54
CA ASN A 613 2.97 -15.91 6.36
C ASN A 613 2.16 -17.21 6.31
N ASP A 614 2.16 -18.02 7.37
CA ASP A 614 1.21 -19.12 7.45
C ASP A 614 -0.22 -18.60 7.33
N VAL A 615 -1.00 -19.23 6.45
CA VAL A 615 -2.43 -18.98 6.27
C VAL A 615 -3.19 -19.99 7.10
N ILE A 616 -3.73 -19.55 8.24
CA ILE A 616 -4.54 -20.39 9.10
C ILE A 616 -6.00 -20.22 8.69
N LYS A 617 -6.63 -21.32 8.28
CA LYS A 617 -8.07 -21.41 8.00
C LYS A 617 -8.73 -22.18 9.13
N ARG A 618 -9.83 -21.62 9.64
CA ARG A 618 -10.64 -22.22 10.70
C ARG A 618 -12.08 -22.32 10.23
N GLU A 619 -12.65 -23.50 10.31
CA GLU A 619 -14.09 -23.70 10.16
C GLU A 619 -14.75 -23.51 11.52
N ILE A 620 -15.69 -22.57 11.59
CA ILE A 620 -16.41 -22.23 12.81
C ILE A 620 -17.91 -22.38 12.59
N CYS A 621 -18.61 -22.90 13.61
CA CYS A 621 -20.05 -22.77 13.70
C CYS A 621 -20.36 -21.37 14.22
N VAL A 622 -21.12 -20.57 13.48
CA VAL A 622 -21.46 -19.19 13.87
C VAL A 622 -22.87 -19.19 14.43
N HIS A 623 -22.99 -18.71 15.67
CA HIS A 623 -24.25 -18.33 16.29
C HIS A 623 -24.24 -16.80 16.39
N GLU A 624 -25.03 -16.13 15.52
CA GLU A 624 -25.07 -14.66 15.55
C GLU A 624 -25.78 -14.18 16.82
N PRO A 625 -25.27 -13.14 17.49
CA PRO A 625 -25.99 -12.56 18.61
C PRO A 625 -27.36 -12.05 18.17
N LEU A 626 -28.35 -12.22 19.04
CA LEU A 626 -29.72 -11.74 18.82
C LEU A 626 -29.76 -10.21 18.67
N ILE A 627 -30.71 -9.72 17.89
CA ILE A 627 -31.06 -8.29 17.80
C ILE A 627 -32.55 -8.11 18.09
N LYS A 628 -32.95 -6.94 18.56
CA LYS A 628 -34.37 -6.58 18.64
C LYS A 628 -34.95 -6.56 17.23
N ALA A 629 -36.17 -7.09 17.09
CA ALA A 629 -36.89 -7.14 15.82
C ALA A 629 -37.78 -5.90 15.65
N ASP A 630 -37.18 -4.72 15.83
CA ASP A 630 -37.85 -3.44 15.62
C ASP A 630 -38.11 -3.23 14.12
N ASP A 631 -39.21 -2.57 13.77
CA ASP A 631 -39.51 -2.20 12.39
C ASP A 631 -38.47 -1.19 11.87
N ILE A 632 -38.00 -1.39 10.64
CA ILE A 632 -36.98 -0.54 10.02
C ILE A 632 -37.66 0.38 9.02
N GLU A 633 -37.85 1.63 9.39
CA GLU A 633 -38.42 2.60 8.47
C GLU A 633 -37.39 2.95 7.40
N VAL A 634 -37.77 2.78 6.12
CA VAL A 634 -36.92 3.14 4.99
C VAL A 634 -37.68 4.06 4.05
N GLU A 635 -37.17 5.28 3.89
CA GLU A 635 -37.69 6.23 2.92
C GLU A 635 -36.73 6.35 1.73
N LYS A 636 -37.23 6.04 0.52
CA LYS A 636 -36.47 6.24 -0.72
C LYS A 636 -36.70 7.65 -1.24
N ARG A 637 -35.63 8.45 -1.38
CA ARG A 637 -35.67 9.81 -1.93
C ARG A 637 -34.80 9.91 -3.18
N THR A 638 -35.33 10.60 -4.20
CA THR A 638 -34.55 10.99 -5.38
C THR A 638 -34.09 12.43 -5.21
N LEU A 639 -32.78 12.65 -5.19
CA LEU A 639 -32.18 13.96 -5.05
C LEU A 639 -31.71 14.47 -6.41
N GLU A 640 -32.28 15.60 -6.85
CA GLU A 640 -31.96 16.23 -8.13
C GLU A 640 -30.43 16.49 -8.23
N GLY A 641 -29.80 16.06 -9.33
CA GLY A 641 -28.36 16.20 -9.54
C GLY A 641 -27.48 15.29 -8.67
N VAL A 642 -28.07 14.36 -7.91
CA VAL A 642 -27.34 13.43 -7.03
C VAL A 642 -27.66 11.98 -7.37
N GLY A 643 -28.93 11.57 -7.35
CA GLY A 643 -29.36 10.17 -7.53
C GLY A 643 -30.24 9.67 -6.38
N GLU A 644 -30.45 8.36 -6.31
CA GLU A 644 -31.34 7.73 -5.33
C GLU A 644 -30.64 7.47 -3.99
N VAL A 645 -31.29 7.87 -2.90
CA VAL A 645 -30.82 7.67 -1.52
C VAL A 645 -31.92 7.03 -0.69
N TYR A 646 -31.56 6.00 0.09
CA TYR A 646 -32.40 5.40 1.11
C TYR A 646 -32.06 6.04 2.45
N CYS A 647 -33.03 6.73 3.05
CA CYS A 647 -32.96 7.25 4.40
C CYS A 647 -33.51 6.16 5.33
N VAL A 648 -32.62 5.49 6.04
CA VAL A 648 -32.96 4.35 6.90
C VAL A 648 -32.97 4.80 8.35
N ASN A 649 -34.09 4.64 9.04
CA ASN A 649 -34.17 4.80 10.49
C ASN A 649 -33.63 3.54 11.15
N LYS A 650 -32.33 3.54 11.44
CA LYS A 650 -31.65 2.39 12.01
C LYS A 650 -32.12 2.19 13.46
N PRO A 651 -32.59 0.99 13.85
CA PRO A 651 -32.86 0.69 15.25
C PRO A 651 -31.56 0.55 16.08
N SER A 652 -31.67 0.73 17.39
CA SER A 652 -30.59 0.41 18.32
C SER A 652 -30.27 -1.10 18.28
N SER A 653 -29.11 -1.51 18.83
CA SER A 653 -28.60 -2.90 18.83
C SER A 653 -28.10 -3.48 17.49
N VAL A 654 -28.42 -2.87 16.34
CA VAL A 654 -28.03 -3.38 15.01
C VAL A 654 -26.75 -2.72 14.50
N PRO A 655 -25.74 -3.44 13.98
CA PRO A 655 -24.61 -2.83 13.27
C PRO A 655 -24.98 -2.38 11.85
N THR A 656 -24.42 -1.28 11.37
CA THR A 656 -24.74 -0.73 10.02
C THR A 656 -24.43 -1.69 8.87
N HIS A 657 -23.39 -2.50 8.97
CA HIS A 657 -22.97 -3.47 7.94
C HIS A 657 -22.37 -4.71 8.61
N PRO A 658 -22.23 -5.84 7.89
CA PRO A 658 -21.65 -7.06 8.43
C PRO A 658 -20.31 -6.80 9.12
N ALA A 659 -20.24 -7.07 10.43
CA ALA A 659 -19.08 -6.77 11.25
C ALA A 659 -19.02 -7.68 12.48
N GLY A 660 -17.83 -8.22 12.77
CA GLY A 660 -17.66 -9.14 13.88
C GLY A 660 -18.49 -10.41 13.68
N GLN A 661 -19.32 -10.76 14.66
CA GLN A 661 -20.24 -11.91 14.62
C GLN A 661 -21.58 -11.60 13.95
N TYR A 662 -21.87 -10.34 13.62
CA TYR A 662 -23.12 -9.95 12.98
C TYR A 662 -22.93 -9.94 11.47
N LEU A 663 -23.38 -10.98 10.77
CA LEU A 663 -23.36 -11.03 9.30
C LEU A 663 -24.77 -10.72 8.78
N GLY A 664 -25.73 -11.60 9.03
CA GLY A 664 -27.14 -11.41 8.64
C GLY A 664 -27.88 -10.44 9.55
N ASN A 665 -27.52 -10.36 10.85
CA ASN A 665 -28.07 -9.37 11.78
C ASN A 665 -27.37 -8.01 11.62
N SER A 666 -27.35 -7.48 10.40
CA SER A 666 -26.78 -6.17 10.07
C SER A 666 -27.72 -5.34 9.18
N LEU A 667 -27.74 -4.02 9.38
CA LEU A 667 -28.73 -3.14 8.76
C LEU A 667 -28.80 -3.27 7.24
N THR A 668 -27.66 -3.39 6.55
CA THR A 668 -27.66 -3.61 5.08
C THR A 668 -28.36 -4.90 4.68
N CYS A 669 -28.15 -6.00 5.41
CA CYS A 669 -28.81 -7.28 5.10
C CYS A 669 -30.30 -7.24 5.42
N LEU A 670 -30.68 -6.55 6.50
CA LEU A 670 -32.09 -6.35 6.88
C LEU A 670 -32.84 -5.57 5.81
N VAL A 671 -32.32 -4.40 5.41
CA VAL A 671 -32.94 -3.53 4.41
C VAL A 671 -32.95 -4.17 3.02
N GLU A 672 -31.87 -4.87 2.63
CA GLU A 672 -31.85 -5.62 1.37
C GLU A 672 -32.93 -6.70 1.33
N GLY A 673 -33.11 -7.44 2.43
CA GLY A 673 -34.15 -8.46 2.55
C GLY A 673 -35.56 -7.89 2.52
N GLU A 674 -35.80 -6.80 3.27
CA GLU A 674 -37.11 -6.15 3.37
C GLU A 674 -37.55 -5.51 2.05
N LEU A 675 -36.64 -4.83 1.35
CA LEU A 675 -36.93 -4.18 0.08
C LEU A 675 -36.78 -5.11 -1.14
N GLY A 676 -36.42 -6.38 -0.94
CA GLY A 676 -36.17 -7.33 -2.02
C GLY A 676 -35.01 -6.91 -2.95
N LEU A 677 -34.02 -6.21 -2.42
CA LEU A 677 -32.85 -5.78 -3.20
C LEU A 677 -31.85 -6.92 -3.37
N ASP A 678 -31.00 -6.79 -4.40
CA ASP A 678 -29.91 -7.72 -4.61
C ASP A 678 -28.96 -7.76 -3.40
N VAL A 679 -28.57 -8.96 -2.99
CA VAL A 679 -27.60 -9.16 -1.90
C VAL A 679 -26.31 -8.37 -2.14
N LYS A 680 -25.87 -7.63 -1.13
CA LYS A 680 -24.70 -6.73 -1.15
C LYS A 680 -24.83 -5.52 -2.08
N SER A 681 -25.97 -5.28 -2.73
CA SER A 681 -26.18 -4.15 -3.63
C SER A 681 -26.23 -2.81 -2.88
N LEU A 682 -26.78 -2.80 -1.68
CA LEU A 682 -26.97 -1.61 -0.86
C LEU A 682 -25.68 -1.26 -0.12
N LYS A 683 -25.30 0.02 -0.13
CA LYS A 683 -24.06 0.50 0.50
C LYS A 683 -24.34 1.69 1.40
N PRO A 684 -23.84 1.68 2.64
CA PRO A 684 -23.95 2.83 3.53
C PRO A 684 -23.05 3.98 3.06
N CYS A 685 -23.61 5.20 3.07
CA CYS A 685 -22.89 6.45 2.82
C CYS A 685 -22.11 6.94 4.05
N HIS A 686 -22.46 6.44 5.24
CA HIS A 686 -21.77 6.62 6.51
C HIS A 686 -22.22 5.52 7.48
N ARG A 687 -21.62 5.45 8.67
CA ARG A 687 -21.98 4.46 9.70
C ARG A 687 -22.39 5.12 11.01
N LEU A 688 -23.27 4.46 11.73
CA LEU A 688 -23.54 4.71 13.14
C LEU A 688 -22.97 3.57 13.99
N ASP A 689 -22.81 3.81 15.28
CA ASP A 689 -22.41 2.77 16.22
C ASP A 689 -23.57 1.78 16.42
N LYS A 690 -23.27 0.55 16.86
CA LYS A 690 -24.27 -0.53 17.02
C LYS A 690 -25.45 -0.07 17.89
N ALA A 691 -25.15 0.56 19.03
CA ALA A 691 -26.14 0.98 20.01
C ALA A 691 -26.85 2.31 19.65
N THR A 692 -26.34 3.08 18.69
CA THR A 692 -26.91 4.37 18.26
C THR A 692 -28.02 4.15 17.22
N SER A 693 -29.21 4.70 17.44
CA SER A 693 -30.32 4.65 16.47
C SER A 693 -30.31 5.85 15.52
N GLY A 694 -31.20 5.84 14.54
CA GLY A 694 -31.51 6.98 13.67
C GLY A 694 -30.93 6.92 12.27
N LEU A 695 -30.90 8.07 11.61
CA LEU A 695 -30.63 8.22 10.18
C LEU A 695 -29.32 7.57 9.74
N VAL A 696 -29.44 6.60 8.84
CA VAL A 696 -28.35 6.07 8.02
C VAL A 696 -28.70 6.24 6.55
N LEU A 697 -27.89 7.01 5.82
CA LEU A 697 -28.04 7.16 4.38
C LEU A 697 -27.38 5.98 3.66
N MET A 698 -28.10 5.37 2.72
CA MET A 698 -27.59 4.29 1.88
C MET A 698 -27.95 4.51 0.41
N SER A 699 -27.22 3.88 -0.50
CA SER A 699 -27.59 3.84 -1.91
C SER A 699 -27.05 2.58 -2.58
N THR A 700 -27.74 2.11 -3.60
CA THR A 700 -27.27 1.07 -4.53
C THR A 700 -26.30 1.64 -5.56
N GLU A 701 -26.33 2.96 -5.77
CA GLU A 701 -25.50 3.69 -6.71
C GLU A 701 -24.14 4.07 -6.11
N LYS A 702 -23.06 3.57 -6.71
CA LYS A 702 -21.70 3.86 -6.22
C LYS A 702 -21.36 5.37 -6.30
N SER A 703 -21.84 6.06 -7.31
CA SER A 703 -21.67 7.52 -7.49
C SER A 703 -22.23 8.31 -6.31
N VAL A 704 -23.47 8.00 -5.90
CA VAL A 704 -24.17 8.60 -4.77
C VAL A 704 -23.40 8.35 -3.47
N VAL A 705 -23.05 7.09 -3.20
CA VAL A 705 -22.27 6.69 -2.02
C VAL A 705 -20.96 7.47 -1.93
N ASN A 706 -20.26 7.64 -3.05
CA ASN A 706 -18.99 8.37 -3.10
C ASN A 706 -19.17 9.88 -2.87
N LYS A 707 -20.27 10.47 -3.39
CA LYS A 707 -20.61 11.89 -3.19
C LYS A 707 -20.86 12.15 -1.70
N PHE A 708 -21.74 11.38 -1.06
CA PHE A 708 -22.02 11.53 0.38
C PHE A 708 -20.83 11.20 1.28
N ASN A 709 -20.04 10.15 0.97
CA ASN A 709 -18.81 9.87 1.73
C ASN A 709 -17.83 11.06 1.68
N GLY A 710 -17.71 11.71 0.52
CA GLY A 710 -16.88 12.91 0.36
C GLY A 710 -17.37 14.08 1.22
N LEU A 711 -18.68 14.29 1.29
CA LEU A 711 -19.29 15.33 2.14
C LEU A 711 -19.11 15.00 3.62
N MET A 712 -19.41 13.77 4.03
CA MET A 712 -19.36 13.30 5.42
C MET A 712 -17.94 13.29 6.03
N THR A 713 -16.90 13.32 5.18
CA THR A 713 -15.49 13.35 5.61
C THR A 713 -14.85 14.73 5.50
N GLY A 714 -15.51 15.70 4.85
CA GLY A 714 -15.06 17.09 4.79
C GLY A 714 -15.47 17.85 6.06
N GLU A 715 -14.54 18.63 6.60
CA GLU A 715 -14.81 19.46 7.77
C GLU A 715 -15.84 20.55 7.43
N GLY A 716 -16.87 20.72 8.28
CA GLY A 716 -17.90 21.76 8.11
C GLY A 716 -18.84 21.60 6.91
N LYS A 717 -18.76 20.48 6.16
CA LYS A 717 -19.57 20.28 4.93
C LYS A 717 -20.94 19.68 5.17
N VAL A 718 -21.18 19.15 6.37
CA VAL A 718 -22.45 18.55 6.77
C VAL A 718 -22.74 19.00 8.20
N ALA A 719 -23.87 19.66 8.40
CA ALA A 719 -24.37 19.91 9.74
C ALA A 719 -25.14 18.68 10.21
N LYS A 720 -24.77 18.15 11.38
CA LYS A 720 -25.37 16.93 11.93
C LYS A 720 -26.05 17.24 13.25
N ALA A 721 -27.28 16.78 13.39
CA ALA A 721 -28.03 16.87 14.63
C ALA A 721 -28.38 15.48 15.15
N TYR A 722 -28.06 15.26 16.42
CA TYR A 722 -28.43 14.08 17.17
C TYR A 722 -29.29 14.51 18.36
N ILE A 723 -30.19 13.63 18.80
CA ILE A 723 -30.93 13.81 20.04
C ILE A 723 -30.39 12.79 21.04
N ALA A 724 -30.13 13.22 22.27
CA ALA A 724 -29.69 12.34 23.35
C ALA A 724 -30.41 12.63 24.67
N MET A 725 -30.52 11.61 25.52
CA MET A 725 -30.87 11.79 26.93
C MET A 725 -29.59 11.67 27.76
N LEU A 726 -29.26 12.70 28.53
CA LEU A 726 -28.09 12.72 29.40
C LEU A 726 -28.52 12.78 30.86
N SER A 727 -27.78 12.13 31.74
CA SER A 727 -27.96 12.21 33.19
C SER A 727 -26.63 12.51 33.88
N GLY A 728 -26.67 13.15 35.04
CA GLY A 728 -25.47 13.52 35.82
C GLY A 728 -25.38 15.01 36.10
N THR A 729 -24.17 15.50 36.38
CA THR A 729 -23.90 16.92 36.66
C THR A 729 -22.78 17.41 35.74
N PRO A 730 -22.96 18.53 35.03
CA PRO A 730 -21.93 19.04 34.15
C PRO A 730 -20.69 19.49 34.94
N GLU A 731 -19.51 19.14 34.44
CA GLU A 731 -18.21 19.52 35.01
C GLU A 731 -17.48 20.46 34.05
N ILE A 732 -17.24 21.70 34.49
CA ILE A 732 -16.42 22.65 33.74
C ILE A 732 -14.94 22.29 33.96
N LYS A 733 -14.33 21.70 32.94
CA LYS A 733 -12.92 21.26 32.93
C LYS A 733 -12.30 21.46 31.55
N GLU A 734 -11.09 20.94 31.33
CA GLU A 734 -10.35 21.13 30.08
C GLU A 734 -11.22 20.82 28.85
N GLY A 735 -11.25 21.78 27.92
CA GLY A 735 -12.01 21.67 26.67
C GLY A 735 -13.52 21.84 26.81
N VAL A 736 -14.07 22.06 28.00
CA VAL A 736 -15.50 22.30 28.22
C VAL A 736 -15.75 23.80 28.43
N THR A 737 -16.62 24.38 27.62
CA THR A 737 -17.05 25.78 27.73
C THR A 737 -18.56 25.86 27.86
N GLU A 738 -19.06 26.60 28.85
CA GLU A 738 -20.48 26.92 28.94
C GLU A 738 -20.84 27.96 27.88
N VAL A 739 -21.92 27.71 27.15
CA VAL A 739 -22.43 28.59 26.09
C VAL A 739 -23.91 28.82 26.29
N GLU A 740 -24.48 29.81 25.59
CA GLU A 740 -25.92 30.05 25.65
C GLU A 740 -26.70 28.77 25.27
N GLY A 741 -27.55 28.32 26.20
CA GLY A 741 -28.39 27.13 26.03
C GLY A 741 -27.71 25.78 26.24
N GLY A 742 -26.43 25.72 26.65
CA GLY A 742 -25.76 24.44 26.94
C GLY A 742 -24.25 24.51 27.03
N TRP A 743 -23.55 23.59 26.35
CA TRP A 743 -22.10 23.44 26.48
C TRP A 743 -21.43 23.13 25.14
N GLU A 744 -20.19 23.58 24.98
CA GLU A 744 -19.28 23.16 23.92
C GLU A 744 -18.14 22.34 24.50
N VAL A 745 -17.87 21.19 23.89
CA VAL A 745 -16.75 20.31 24.26
C VAL A 745 -15.79 20.21 23.08
N ASP A 746 -14.64 20.88 23.20
CA ASP A 746 -13.54 20.97 22.24
C ASP A 746 -12.29 20.29 22.81
N ILE A 747 -12.27 18.96 22.73
CA ILE A 747 -11.14 18.14 23.19
C ILE A 747 -10.92 16.93 22.28
N ASN A 748 -9.67 16.61 22.03
CA ASN A 748 -9.30 15.53 21.11
C ASN A 748 -9.60 14.16 21.72
N ILE A 749 -9.99 13.20 20.88
CA ILE A 749 -10.17 11.81 21.30
C ILE A 749 -9.17 10.86 20.64
N GLU A 750 -8.80 9.80 21.35
CA GLU A 750 -7.97 8.72 20.82
C GLU A 750 -8.54 7.33 21.11
N LEU A 751 -7.91 6.29 20.55
CA LEU A 751 -8.26 4.91 20.86
C LEU A 751 -7.43 4.47 22.08
N LYS A 752 -8.09 4.25 23.22
CA LYS A 752 -7.44 3.82 24.46
C LYS A 752 -7.23 2.30 24.49
N ASP A 753 -8.25 1.54 24.07
CA ASP A 753 -8.15 0.09 23.90
C ASP A 753 -8.66 -0.33 22.51
N ALA A 754 -7.76 -0.94 21.73
CA ALA A 754 -8.09 -1.44 20.40
C ALA A 754 -8.91 -2.74 20.40
N LYS A 755 -8.84 -3.54 21.47
CA LYS A 755 -9.57 -4.80 21.62
C LYS A 755 -11.02 -4.54 22.01
N ALA A 756 -11.25 -3.63 22.96
CA ALA A 756 -12.60 -3.21 23.37
C ALA A 756 -13.21 -2.10 22.48
N GLY A 757 -12.41 -1.48 21.59
CA GLY A 757 -12.86 -0.33 20.80
C GLY A 757 -13.09 0.94 21.63
N LEU A 758 -12.58 0.96 22.86
CA LEU A 758 -12.75 2.05 23.82
C LEU A 758 -11.97 3.29 23.40
N ARG A 759 -12.64 4.43 23.45
CA ARG A 759 -12.04 5.75 23.19
C ARG A 759 -12.01 6.57 24.47
N GLY A 760 -11.15 7.58 24.49
CA GLY A 760 -11.08 8.51 25.60
C GLY A 760 -10.49 9.82 25.13
N VAL A 761 -10.68 10.86 25.95
CA VAL A 761 -10.09 12.17 25.70
C VAL A 761 -8.56 12.11 25.85
N VAL A 762 -7.91 13.10 25.25
CA VAL A 762 -6.47 13.35 25.38
C VAL A 762 -6.29 14.64 26.18
N GLU A 763 -6.01 14.50 27.46
CA GLU A 763 -5.71 15.60 28.38
C GLU A 763 -4.38 16.28 27.99
N GLY A 764 -4.32 17.61 28.09
CA GLY A 764 -3.15 18.42 27.75
C GLY A 764 -2.95 18.70 26.27
N GLY A 765 -3.96 18.49 25.41
CA GLY A 765 -4.01 18.93 24.01
C GLY A 765 -3.01 18.32 23.01
N LYS A 766 -2.06 17.48 23.46
CA LYS A 766 -1.00 16.92 22.58
C LYS A 766 -1.41 15.55 22.02
N GLY A 767 -1.87 15.54 20.76
CA GLY A 767 -2.19 14.32 20.01
C GLY A 767 -3.68 14.01 19.93
N GLY A 768 -4.03 12.79 19.56
CA GLY A 768 -5.43 12.40 19.30
C GLY A 768 -5.99 12.92 17.96
N LYS A 769 -7.29 12.73 17.76
CA LYS A 769 -8.02 13.27 16.60
C LYS A 769 -8.81 14.49 17.05
N VAL A 770 -8.64 15.59 16.33
CA VAL A 770 -9.45 16.80 16.51
C VAL A 770 -10.92 16.51 16.31
N CYS A 771 -11.71 16.92 17.30
CA CYS A 771 -13.16 16.86 17.30
C CYS A 771 -13.78 17.85 18.31
N LYS A 772 -14.91 18.44 17.91
CA LYS A 772 -15.74 19.34 18.71
C LYS A 772 -17.20 18.92 18.68
N THR A 773 -17.88 19.07 19.80
CA THR A 773 -19.33 18.80 19.92
C THR A 773 -20.00 19.90 20.74
N ARG A 774 -21.04 20.53 20.19
CA ARG A 774 -21.93 21.42 20.93
C ARG A 774 -23.15 20.62 21.42
N PHE A 775 -23.52 20.83 22.68
CA PHE A 775 -24.69 20.26 23.33
C PHE A 775 -25.65 21.40 23.67
N GLU A 776 -26.86 21.35 23.14
CA GLU A 776 -27.91 22.33 23.41
C GLU A 776 -29.05 21.65 24.17
N ILE A 777 -29.47 22.25 25.29
CA ILE A 777 -30.52 21.71 26.13
C ILE A 777 -31.87 22.00 25.45
N LEU A 778 -32.59 20.95 25.11
CA LEU A 778 -33.94 21.05 24.55
C LEU A 778 -35.00 21.02 25.65
N GLU A 779 -34.81 20.16 26.66
CA GLU A 779 -35.78 19.93 27.72
C GLU A 779 -35.05 19.48 29.00
N ARG A 780 -35.52 19.95 30.16
CA ARG A 780 -35.10 19.47 31.48
C ARG A 780 -36.21 18.64 32.09
N ARG A 781 -35.89 17.42 32.52
CA ARG A 781 -36.85 16.46 33.05
C ARG A 781 -36.60 16.16 34.53
N GLU A 782 -37.57 15.51 35.17
CA GLU A 782 -37.43 15.03 36.54
C GLU A 782 -36.23 14.08 36.70
N GLY A 783 -35.65 14.02 37.90
CA GLY A 783 -34.48 13.17 38.18
C GLY A 783 -33.15 13.69 37.62
N GLY A 784 -33.09 14.93 37.11
CA GLY A 784 -31.86 15.53 36.59
C GLY A 784 -31.49 15.08 35.17
N ILE A 785 -32.46 14.52 34.44
CA ILE A 785 -32.29 14.06 33.06
C ILE A 785 -32.47 15.25 32.09
N LEU A 786 -31.60 15.33 31.08
CA LEU A 786 -31.62 16.36 30.05
C LEU A 786 -31.87 15.75 28.67
N LYS A 787 -32.89 16.21 27.96
CA LYS A 787 -33.01 15.98 26.51
C LYS A 787 -32.15 17.04 25.82
N VAL A 788 -31.16 16.62 25.06
CA VAL A 788 -30.20 17.52 24.40
C VAL A 788 -30.11 17.28 22.90
N ALA A 789 -29.89 18.34 22.14
CA ALA A 789 -29.38 18.27 20.79
C ALA A 789 -27.85 18.22 20.83
N CYS A 790 -27.26 17.19 20.22
CA CYS A 790 -25.81 17.08 20.06
C CYS A 790 -25.44 17.44 18.61
N LEU A 791 -24.62 18.46 18.45
CA LEU A 791 -24.18 19.03 17.19
C LEU A 791 -22.67 18.81 17.02
N PRO A 792 -22.22 17.62 16.57
CA PRO A 792 -20.82 17.36 16.35
C PRO A 792 -20.34 18.02 15.06
N ARG A 793 -19.19 18.71 15.11
CA ARG A 793 -18.57 19.32 13.92
C ARG A 793 -17.90 18.27 13.05
N GLU A 794 -17.17 17.35 13.67
CA GLU A 794 -16.56 16.18 13.04
C GLU A 794 -17.40 14.91 13.26
N GLY A 795 -17.12 13.84 12.51
CA GLY A 795 -17.76 12.53 12.71
C GLY A 795 -16.78 11.47 13.18
N ARG A 796 -16.21 11.57 14.40
CA ARG A 796 -15.35 10.51 14.95
C ARG A 796 -16.21 9.44 15.62
N GLY A 797 -15.77 8.17 15.58
CA GLY A 797 -16.48 7.09 16.27
C GLY A 797 -16.55 7.37 17.76
N HIS A 798 -17.70 7.12 18.39
CA HIS A 798 -18.00 7.39 19.80
C HIS A 798 -17.79 8.85 20.27
N GLN A 799 -17.65 9.83 19.37
CA GLN A 799 -17.33 11.21 19.74
C GLN A 799 -18.33 11.81 20.74
N ILE A 800 -19.63 11.76 20.40
CA ILE A 800 -20.70 12.33 21.25
C ILE A 800 -20.71 11.62 22.61
N ARG A 801 -20.57 10.30 22.63
CA ARG A 801 -20.56 9.46 23.84
C ARG A 801 -19.42 9.85 24.78
N VAL A 802 -18.20 9.95 24.24
CA VAL A 802 -17.01 10.35 24.99
C VAL A 802 -17.11 11.80 25.46
N HIS A 803 -17.59 12.72 24.62
CA HIS A 803 -17.73 14.13 25.00
C HIS A 803 -18.82 14.35 26.06
N ALA A 804 -19.93 13.62 25.99
CA ALA A 804 -21.01 13.69 26.97
C ALA A 804 -20.55 13.16 28.34
N SER A 805 -19.86 12.00 28.34
CA SER A 805 -19.21 11.46 29.54
C SER A 805 -18.13 12.40 30.09
N TRP A 806 -17.29 12.97 29.22
CA TRP A 806 -16.32 13.97 29.63
C TRP A 806 -17.01 15.18 30.24
N LEU A 807 -18.11 15.67 29.68
CA LEU A 807 -18.89 16.76 30.27
C LEU A 807 -19.45 16.43 31.67
N GLY A 808 -19.39 15.19 32.15
CA GLY A 808 -20.03 14.76 33.41
C GLY A 808 -21.51 14.39 33.24
N LEU A 809 -21.95 14.31 31.99
CA LEU A 809 -23.33 14.04 31.59
C LEU A 809 -23.37 12.83 30.63
N PRO A 810 -23.03 11.61 31.10
CA PRO A 810 -23.10 10.42 30.25
C PRO A 810 -24.50 10.20 29.66
N ILE A 811 -24.53 9.57 28.48
CA ILE A 811 -25.78 9.23 27.80
C ILE A 811 -26.47 8.08 28.55
N GLU A 812 -27.79 8.18 28.76
CA GLU A 812 -28.57 7.09 29.36
C GLU A 812 -28.43 5.79 28.56
N GLY A 813 -28.18 4.70 29.27
CA GLY A 813 -27.87 3.37 28.71
C GLY A 813 -26.40 3.15 28.37
N ASP A 814 -25.56 4.19 28.35
CA ASP A 814 -24.17 4.08 27.89
C ASP A 814 -23.20 3.62 28.98
N VAL A 815 -23.34 2.35 29.39
CA VAL A 815 -22.48 1.74 30.43
C VAL A 815 -20.98 1.76 30.09
N LEU A 816 -20.63 1.87 28.79
CA LEU A 816 -19.23 1.93 28.37
C LEU A 816 -18.57 3.26 28.78
N TYR A 817 -19.37 4.32 28.88
CA TYR A 817 -18.90 5.67 29.20
C TYR A 817 -19.58 6.23 30.47
N GLY A 818 -20.02 5.34 31.38
CA GLY A 818 -20.49 5.72 32.71
C GLY A 818 -21.99 6.04 32.83
N GLY A 819 -22.79 5.77 31.80
CA GLY A 819 -24.25 5.89 31.88
C GLY A 819 -24.89 4.71 32.60
N GLU A 820 -26.01 4.95 33.27
CA GLU A 820 -26.81 3.89 33.89
C GLU A 820 -27.55 3.07 32.81
N GLY A 821 -27.68 1.75 33.01
CA GLY A 821 -28.38 0.86 32.07
C GLY A 821 -29.86 1.19 31.91
N ILE A 822 -30.41 1.02 30.70
CA ILE A 822 -31.85 1.25 30.42
C ILE A 822 -32.66 0.08 30.98
N GLY A 823 -33.64 0.40 31.84
CA GLY A 823 -34.49 -0.55 32.55
C GLY A 823 -34.02 -0.69 33.99
N GLY A 824 -34.83 -0.17 34.93
CA GLY A 824 -34.54 -0.20 36.37
C GLY A 824 -34.16 -1.60 36.87
N ALA A 825 -33.49 -1.67 38.02
CA ALA A 825 -32.86 -2.85 38.62
C ALA A 825 -33.64 -4.19 38.43
N GLY A 826 -33.51 -4.82 37.25
CA GLY A 826 -34.28 -6.02 36.90
C GLY A 826 -34.51 -6.21 35.39
N GLY A 827 -34.97 -5.19 34.65
CA GLY A 827 -35.48 -5.38 33.28
C GLY A 827 -34.43 -5.79 32.24
N GLY A 828 -33.24 -5.17 32.26
CA GLY A 828 -32.13 -5.56 31.38
C GLY A 828 -31.56 -6.95 31.70
N LYS A 829 -31.70 -7.43 32.94
CA LYS A 829 -31.24 -8.75 33.37
C LYS A 829 -32.21 -9.85 32.90
N GLU A 830 -33.52 -9.61 32.97
CA GLU A 830 -34.52 -10.54 32.46
C GLU A 830 -34.46 -10.69 30.94
N PHE A 831 -34.31 -9.59 30.20
CA PHE A 831 -34.13 -9.64 28.74
C PHE A 831 -32.87 -10.42 28.34
N ARG A 832 -31.76 -10.19 29.05
CA ARG A 832 -30.50 -10.94 28.84
C ARG A 832 -30.67 -12.43 29.14
N LYS A 833 -31.40 -12.77 30.21
CA LYS A 833 -31.72 -14.16 30.57
C LYS A 833 -32.57 -14.83 29.49
N GLY A 834 -33.58 -14.16 28.96
CA GLY A 834 -34.39 -14.68 27.85
C GLY A 834 -33.59 -14.91 26.57
N CYS A 835 -32.70 -13.98 26.23
CA CYS A 835 -31.77 -14.17 25.12
C CYS A 835 -30.84 -15.37 25.33
N LEU A 836 -30.37 -15.59 26.57
CA LEU A 836 -29.53 -16.75 26.92
C LEU A 836 -30.27 -18.08 26.72
N GLU A 837 -31.52 -18.17 27.19
CA GLU A 837 -32.34 -19.38 27.04
C GLU A 837 -32.57 -19.75 25.57
N ILE A 838 -32.86 -18.76 24.72
CA ILE A 838 -33.01 -18.95 23.27
C ILE A 838 -31.70 -19.45 22.65
N MET A 839 -30.57 -18.82 22.97
CA MET A 839 -29.27 -19.17 22.40
C MET A 839 -28.79 -20.55 22.88
N ASN A 840 -29.03 -20.91 24.15
CA ASN A 840 -28.76 -22.24 24.69
C ASN A 840 -29.55 -23.32 23.94
N GLY A 841 -30.83 -23.06 23.62
CA GLY A 841 -31.64 -23.96 22.80
C GLY A 841 -31.04 -24.20 21.41
N MET A 842 -30.50 -23.16 20.78
CA MET A 842 -29.86 -23.25 19.46
C MET A 842 -28.47 -23.91 19.49
N ALA A 843 -27.71 -23.81 20.59
CA ALA A 843 -26.41 -24.48 20.71
C ALA A 843 -26.50 -26.01 20.65
N GLY A 844 -27.65 -26.59 20.98
CA GLY A 844 -27.91 -28.03 20.85
C GLY A 844 -28.12 -28.51 19.40
N GLU A 845 -28.32 -27.59 18.44
CA GLU A 845 -28.60 -27.94 17.05
C GLU A 845 -27.31 -28.31 16.30
N LYS A 846 -27.26 -29.51 15.72
CA LYS A 846 -26.11 -29.96 14.92
C LYS A 846 -26.17 -29.34 13.53
N VAL A 847 -25.19 -28.50 13.20
CA VAL A 847 -25.02 -28.00 11.82
C VAL A 847 -24.41 -29.09 10.94
N GLU A 848 -25.09 -29.43 9.85
CA GLU A 848 -24.65 -30.46 8.91
C GLU A 848 -23.25 -30.14 8.34
N GLY A 849 -22.36 -31.12 8.34
CA GLY A 849 -20.98 -30.96 7.86
C GLY A 849 -20.02 -30.29 8.84
N CYS A 850 -20.48 -29.83 10.01
CA CYS A 850 -19.61 -29.20 11.00
C CYS A 850 -18.67 -30.20 11.68
N LEU A 851 -17.37 -30.05 11.44
CA LEU A 851 -16.33 -30.89 12.04
C LEU A 851 -16.17 -30.65 13.56
N VAL A 852 -16.58 -29.46 14.03
CA VAL A 852 -16.57 -29.10 15.46
C VAL A 852 -17.73 -29.80 16.19
N CYS A 853 -18.95 -29.77 15.65
CA CYS A 853 -20.13 -30.42 16.26
C CYS A 853 -20.08 -31.96 16.24
N LYS A 854 -19.24 -32.58 15.40
CA LYS A 854 -19.11 -34.04 15.30
C LYS A 854 -18.28 -34.69 16.43
N GLY A 855 -17.45 -33.91 17.15
CA GLY A 855 -16.56 -34.41 18.19
C GLY A 855 -17.15 -34.50 19.60
N GLY A 856 -18.43 -34.14 19.80
CA GLY A 856 -19.08 -34.17 21.13
C GLY A 856 -18.64 -33.09 22.11
N VAL A 857 -17.70 -32.23 21.71
CA VAL A 857 -17.30 -31.02 22.43
C VAL A 857 -17.56 -29.87 21.47
N GLY A 858 -18.82 -29.40 21.43
CA GLY A 858 -19.14 -28.20 20.68
C GLY A 858 -18.62 -27.02 21.47
N GLU A 859 -17.66 -26.26 20.92
CA GLU A 859 -17.49 -24.87 21.33
C GLU A 859 -18.90 -24.24 21.31
N GLU A 860 -19.43 -23.85 22.46
CA GLU A 860 -20.52 -22.88 22.50
C GLU A 860 -19.97 -21.61 21.83
N SER A 861 -20.28 -21.44 20.54
CA SER A 861 -19.72 -20.33 19.76
C SER A 861 -20.27 -18.96 20.19
N PHE A 862 -21.21 -18.94 21.14
CA PHE A 862 -21.70 -17.75 21.80
C PHE A 862 -21.32 -17.76 23.28
N LYS A 863 -20.99 -16.58 23.81
CA LYS A 863 -20.67 -16.38 25.23
C LYS A 863 -21.75 -15.51 25.87
N GLU A 864 -22.00 -15.67 27.17
CA GLU A 864 -22.99 -14.86 27.90
C GLU A 864 -22.72 -13.34 27.82
N ASP A 865 -21.46 -12.92 27.62
CA ASP A 865 -21.04 -11.52 27.43
C ASP A 865 -21.40 -10.95 26.03
N GLN A 866 -21.87 -11.80 25.11
CA GLN A 866 -22.26 -11.44 23.75
C GLN A 866 -23.78 -11.27 23.59
N LEU A 867 -24.56 -11.68 24.59
CA LEU A 867 -26.00 -11.47 24.64
C LEU A 867 -26.32 -9.99 24.76
N LEU A 868 -27.48 -9.59 24.24
CA LEU A 868 -27.99 -8.24 24.48
C LEU A 868 -28.14 -8.04 26.00
N GLY A 869 -27.37 -7.11 26.55
CA GLY A 869 -27.40 -6.70 27.94
C GLY A 869 -27.30 -5.19 28.09
N GLU A 870 -26.99 -4.71 29.30
CA GLU A 870 -26.76 -3.29 29.58
C GLU A 870 -25.73 -2.71 28.59
N GLY A 871 -26.03 -1.56 27.96
CA GLY A 871 -25.20 -0.98 26.89
C GLY A 871 -25.53 -1.37 25.45
N SER A 872 -26.48 -2.28 25.23
CA SER A 872 -26.93 -2.66 23.87
C SER A 872 -27.85 -1.62 23.23
N GLU A 873 -28.48 -0.80 24.07
CA GLU A 873 -29.30 0.35 23.70
C GLU A 873 -28.79 1.56 24.49
N ILE A 874 -28.64 2.67 23.78
CA ILE A 874 -28.33 3.97 24.38
C ILE A 874 -29.35 4.98 23.87
N ARG A 875 -29.70 5.96 24.70
CA ARG A 875 -30.57 7.09 24.31
C ARG A 875 -29.77 8.12 23.50
N LEU A 876 -29.30 7.70 22.32
CA LEU A 876 -28.64 8.54 21.31
C LEU A 876 -29.18 8.19 19.91
N HIS A 877 -29.67 9.22 19.22
CA HIS A 877 -30.40 9.08 17.96
C HIS A 877 -29.90 10.10 16.94
N ALA A 878 -29.46 9.62 15.78
CA ALA A 878 -29.12 10.46 14.65
C ALA A 878 -30.41 10.99 14.01
N TRP A 879 -30.74 12.26 14.25
CA TRP A 879 -32.05 12.77 13.86
C TRP A 879 -32.07 13.27 12.42
N LYS A 880 -31.21 14.25 12.09
CA LYS A 880 -31.19 14.87 10.76
C LYS A 880 -29.85 15.45 10.39
N TYR A 881 -29.56 15.46 9.09
CA TYR A 881 -28.36 16.00 8.48
C TYR A 881 -28.72 17.01 7.40
N LYS A 882 -27.98 18.12 7.39
CA LYS A 882 -28.07 19.16 6.38
C LYS A 882 -26.80 19.17 5.53
N PHE A 883 -26.98 19.07 4.22
CA PHE A 883 -25.93 19.02 3.21
C PHE A 883 -26.00 20.26 2.33
N VAL A 884 -24.85 20.71 1.83
CA VAL A 884 -24.78 21.64 0.70
C VAL A 884 -24.26 20.88 -0.50
N ILE A 885 -25.10 20.72 -1.52
CA ILE A 885 -24.80 19.97 -2.73
C ILE A 885 -25.01 20.88 -3.93
N ASP A 886 -23.94 21.15 -4.66
CA ASP A 886 -23.96 21.99 -5.87
C ASP A 886 -24.65 23.36 -5.63
N GLY A 887 -24.41 23.94 -4.44
CA GLY A 887 -24.98 25.22 -4.01
C GLY A 887 -26.41 25.16 -3.45
N LYS A 888 -27.07 24.00 -3.47
CA LYS A 888 -28.41 23.78 -2.89
C LYS A 888 -28.32 23.14 -1.51
N GLU A 889 -29.13 23.61 -0.57
CA GLU A 889 -29.28 22.98 0.73
C GLU A 889 -30.24 21.78 0.64
N VAL A 890 -29.81 20.65 1.18
CA VAL A 890 -30.61 19.42 1.25
C VAL A 890 -30.64 18.94 2.70
N GLU A 891 -31.83 18.81 3.27
CA GLU A 891 -32.04 18.25 4.61
C GLU A 891 -32.65 16.85 4.51
N LEU A 892 -32.02 15.90 5.19
CA LEU A 892 -32.49 14.51 5.29
C LEU A 892 -32.59 14.16 6.77
N GLY A 893 -33.66 13.50 7.16
CA GLY A 893 -33.95 13.17 8.55
C GLY A 893 -34.83 11.94 8.68
N VAL A 894 -34.92 11.44 9.90
CA VAL A 894 -35.90 10.43 10.32
C VAL A 894 -36.77 11.01 11.44
N GLY A 895 -37.82 10.29 11.85
CA GLY A 895 -38.68 10.71 12.95
C GLY A 895 -37.89 10.97 14.24
N GLU A 896 -38.40 11.84 15.11
CA GLU A 896 -37.84 12.00 16.45
C GLU A 896 -37.96 10.69 17.25
N PRO A 897 -36.99 10.37 18.12
CA PRO A 897 -37.08 9.18 18.94
C PRO A 897 -38.17 9.33 20.01
N VAL A 898 -38.99 8.30 20.18
CA VAL A 898 -40.01 8.24 21.23
C VAL A 898 -39.36 7.68 22.50
N TRP A 899 -38.82 8.56 23.34
CA TRP A 899 -38.16 8.19 24.60
C TRP A 899 -38.94 8.59 25.86
N GLY A 900 -40.27 8.67 25.74
CA GLY A 900 -41.15 9.24 26.77
C GLY A 900 -41.11 10.74 26.70
#